data_AF-A0A072TPK0-F1
#
_entry.id   AF-A0A072TPK0-F1
#
_cell.length_a   1.000
_cell.length_b   1.000
_cell.length_c   1.000
_cell.angle_alpha   90.00
_cell.angle_beta   90.00
_cell.angle_gamma   90.00
#
_symmetry.space_group_name_H-M   'P 1'
#
loop_
_entity.id
_entity.type
_entity.pdbx_description
1 polymer ?
#
loop_
_entity_poly.entity_id
_entity_poly.type
_entity_poly.pdbx_seq_one_letter_code
_entity_poly.pdbx_strand_id
1 'polypeptide(L)'
;MKFGVYLPPQAEQRNLPVLYWLSGLTCTEQNFITKAAAQRYAADHGIIIVAPDTSPRGEGVADDPAYDLGQGAGFYVNATQQPWSTHYRMYDYVVQELPALIEANFPVTDAKGISGHSMGGHGALVIALRNPGRYLSVSAFSPIVAPTQVPWGQKAFQAYLGNDQKTWKDYDAVELIRTANERLPLLIDQGLNDEFRENQLCPELLRAACDDARHPLLLNLRAGERVMLKASGKRHQVVVVGAGFGGLDVVNGLAGTDVDITIVDRHNHHLFQPLLYQVAGASLSASEIAWPIRYLFRKRPEVQTLMAEVVGIDRSERAVILDNGSRLSYDTLVLATGARHAYFGHDEWEAFAPGLKTLEDATTIRGRILVAFEEAERSSDPERRAALQTFVVIGGGPTGVELSGTIAELARNTLASDFRSIDPRKTRVVLIEAGPRLLSVFPEDLSEYTRRALEKLGVEVQLGAPVTECSADGVLVGGKTLPAKTIVWAAGVQASPAARWLSATADRAGRVLVGSDLTVPEHPEIFVVGDTAAVAMPNGKFVPGIAPAAKQQGAYVAKVIGQRLKGKLVSAPFKYWHQGNLATIGRSLAVIDMGPVKLRGAFAWWVWKLAHIYFLIGGKNRLSVAISWVWNHSIGYRGSRLIMRGATEAEQAASQVEIAISIGMASFLAVLEWRLLITGDETYRDLYRFWSKIFAIGFGMGVVSGVVMAYEFGTNWSGFSTVAGNVTGPLLTYEVLTAFFLEAGFLGIMLFGWNRVSARAHFFATLMVAIGTLISTFWILSSNSFMQTPQGYAVQGGRIVPIDWWKVIFNPSFPFRLAHMTIAAFIVAAFLVAACGAWHLLNGRRDVAIKRSFSMALWMLLFLAPIQILVGDAHGLNTREYQPAKIAAIEGLWETESGGTALNIVGFPDMNAEVTRYAIKVPHLGSLILTHSWNGTIRGLKEFAPEDRPFSPIIFWTFRVMAGLGMLMLLTAVLGLILRPGGRLYEARWFQRFVFCMGPSGIVALLAG
;
A
#
# COMPACT_ATOMS: atom_id res chain seq x y z
N MET A 1 -16.05 17.71 35.85
CA MET A 1 -14.86 17.85 34.98
C MET A 1 -14.29 16.47 34.71
N LYS A 2 -13.83 16.20 33.48
CA LYS A 2 -13.13 14.95 33.13
C LYS A 2 -11.64 15.24 32.93
N PHE A 3 -10.80 14.25 33.20
CA PHE A 3 -9.37 14.30 32.87
C PHE A 3 -8.86 12.88 32.59
N GLY A 4 -7.85 12.76 31.74
CA GLY A 4 -7.12 11.52 31.51
C GLY A 4 -5.76 11.53 32.19
N VAL A 5 -5.32 10.36 32.65
CA VAL A 5 -3.99 10.14 33.22
C VAL A 5 -3.34 8.98 32.49
N TYR A 6 -2.13 9.19 31.99
CA TYR A 6 -1.30 8.12 31.47
C TYR A 6 -0.20 7.78 32.48
N LEU A 7 -0.19 6.53 32.92
CA LEU A 7 0.85 5.98 33.80
C LEU A 7 1.83 5.16 32.94
N PRO A 8 3.10 5.58 32.84
CA PRO A 8 4.10 4.79 32.15
C PRO A 8 4.51 3.56 33.01
N PRO A 9 5.08 2.49 32.43
CA PRO A 9 5.38 1.25 33.16
C PRO A 9 6.24 1.44 34.42
N GLN A 10 7.10 2.46 34.45
CA GLN A 10 7.96 2.77 35.59
C GLN A 10 7.16 3.23 36.83
N ALA A 11 5.91 3.70 36.65
CA ALA A 11 5.04 4.14 37.72
C ALA A 11 4.62 2.98 38.65
N GLU A 12 4.73 1.74 38.19
CA GLU A 12 4.50 0.55 39.04
C GLU A 12 5.60 0.34 40.09
N GLN A 13 6.77 0.95 39.89
CA GLN A 13 7.97 0.69 40.71
C GLN A 13 8.44 1.90 41.51
N ARG A 14 8.11 3.13 41.06
CA ARG A 14 8.57 4.37 41.70
C ARG A 14 7.68 5.56 41.34
N ASN A 15 7.77 6.60 42.16
CA ASN A 15 7.12 7.88 41.88
C ASN A 15 7.83 8.60 40.72
N LEU A 16 7.06 9.29 39.87
CA LEU A 16 7.55 9.94 38.65
C LEU A 16 7.16 11.43 38.57
N PRO A 17 7.93 12.27 37.85
CA PRO A 17 7.51 13.63 37.53
C PRO A 17 6.22 13.64 36.70
N VAL A 18 5.44 14.72 36.82
CA VAL A 18 4.15 14.88 36.15
C VAL A 18 4.16 16.05 35.17
N LEU A 19 3.58 15.85 33.98
CA LEU A 19 3.36 16.87 32.96
C LEU A 19 1.86 17.09 32.77
N TYR A 20 1.40 18.31 33.04
CA TYR A 20 0.02 18.74 32.77
C TYR A 20 -0.08 19.28 31.34
N TRP A 21 -0.95 18.68 30.53
CA TRP A 21 -1.23 19.12 29.17
C TRP A 21 -2.57 19.85 29.08
N LEU A 22 -2.53 21.12 28.73
CA LEU A 22 -3.71 21.97 28.55
C LEU A 22 -4.10 22.02 27.08
N SER A 23 -5.32 21.60 26.80
CA SER A 23 -5.88 21.61 25.44
C SER A 23 -6.44 22.98 25.07
N GLY A 24 -6.39 23.32 23.78
CA GLY A 24 -6.94 24.53 23.20
C GLY A 24 -8.38 24.37 22.73
N LEU A 25 -8.79 25.27 21.84
CA LEU A 25 -10.18 25.45 21.41
C LEU A 25 -10.87 24.13 21.00
N THR A 26 -12.11 23.95 21.44
CA THR A 26 -13.01 22.83 21.12
C THR A 26 -12.50 21.43 21.49
N CYS A 27 -11.39 21.33 22.24
CA CYS A 27 -10.80 20.05 22.63
C CYS A 27 -11.35 19.51 23.95
N THR A 28 -11.35 18.19 24.06
CA THR A 28 -11.62 17.42 25.29
C THR A 28 -10.33 16.74 25.78
N GLU A 29 -10.40 16.02 26.91
CA GLU A 29 -9.28 15.21 27.40
C GLU A 29 -8.81 14.16 26.38
N GLN A 30 -9.70 13.69 25.49
CA GLN A 30 -9.40 12.62 24.52
C GLN A 30 -8.58 13.08 23.32
N ASN A 31 -8.66 14.36 22.93
CA ASN A 31 -8.03 14.86 21.70
C ASN A 31 -6.50 14.67 21.75
N PHE A 32 -5.88 15.06 22.86
CA PHE A 32 -4.44 14.91 23.04
C PHE A 32 -4.04 13.43 23.16
N ILE A 33 -4.78 12.67 23.97
CA ILE A 33 -4.52 11.25 24.22
C ILE A 33 -4.52 10.45 22.91
N THR A 34 -5.48 10.72 22.02
CA THR A 34 -5.63 9.95 20.78
C THR A 34 -4.71 10.41 19.65
N LYS A 35 -4.41 11.71 19.56
CA LYS A 35 -3.71 12.28 18.39
C LYS A 35 -2.21 12.50 18.59
N ALA A 36 -1.76 12.77 19.81
CA ALA A 36 -0.39 13.21 20.04
C ALA A 36 0.64 12.06 20.06
N ALA A 37 0.19 10.81 20.28
CA ALA A 37 1.06 9.66 20.57
C ALA A 37 2.08 9.94 21.71
N ALA A 38 1.73 10.87 22.62
CA ALA A 38 2.61 11.35 23.68
C ALA A 38 2.93 10.28 24.73
N GLN A 39 2.08 9.25 24.87
CA GLN A 39 2.24 8.13 25.80
C GLN A 39 3.56 7.40 25.59
N ARG A 40 3.98 7.25 24.33
CA ARG A 40 5.28 6.62 24.02
C ARG A 40 6.44 7.42 24.62
N TYR A 41 6.45 8.73 24.42
CA TYR A 41 7.51 9.60 24.96
C TYR A 41 7.45 9.67 26.49
N ALA A 42 6.25 9.71 27.07
CA ALA A 42 6.06 9.58 28.50
C ALA A 42 6.65 8.28 29.07
N ALA A 43 6.45 7.16 28.37
CA ALA A 43 7.06 5.88 28.74
C ALA A 43 8.58 5.89 28.59
N ASP A 44 9.09 6.46 27.50
CA ASP A 44 10.54 6.53 27.24
C ASP A 44 11.26 7.41 28.28
N HIS A 45 10.62 8.48 28.76
CA HIS A 45 11.19 9.43 29.72
C HIS A 45 10.77 9.21 31.18
N GLY A 46 9.82 8.30 31.44
CA GLY A 46 9.29 8.05 32.78
C GLY A 46 8.56 9.27 33.35
N ILE A 47 7.63 9.84 32.59
CA ILE A 47 6.83 11.02 32.99
C ILE A 47 5.35 10.64 32.99
N ILE A 48 4.62 10.99 34.04
CA ILE A 48 3.16 10.86 34.07
C ILE A 48 2.54 12.03 33.31
N ILE A 49 1.58 11.75 32.42
CA ILE A 49 0.86 12.78 31.68
C ILE A 49 -0.55 12.92 32.24
N VAL A 50 -0.95 14.15 32.54
CA VAL A 50 -2.31 14.50 32.95
C VAL A 50 -2.92 15.46 31.93
N ALA A 51 -4.06 15.08 31.35
CA ALA A 51 -4.75 15.87 30.33
C ALA A 51 -6.19 16.17 30.79
N PRO A 52 -6.47 17.34 31.39
CA PRO A 52 -7.83 17.76 31.71
C PRO A 52 -8.65 18.20 30.49
N ASP A 53 -9.96 18.29 30.69
CA ASP A 53 -10.87 18.99 29.78
C ASP A 53 -10.56 20.50 29.71
N THR A 54 -10.90 21.13 28.59
CA THR A 54 -10.57 22.55 28.30
C THR A 54 -11.50 23.53 29.02
N SER A 55 -12.69 23.08 29.40
CA SER A 55 -13.72 23.87 30.10
C SER A 55 -14.67 22.95 30.87
N PRO A 56 -15.46 23.48 31.83
CA PRO A 56 -16.51 22.71 32.49
C PRO A 56 -17.53 22.22 31.46
N ARG A 57 -17.98 20.97 31.61
CA ARG A 57 -19.01 20.37 30.77
C ARG A 57 -20.08 19.71 31.64
N GLY A 58 -21.34 19.81 31.21
CA GLY A 58 -22.49 19.22 31.89
C GLY A 58 -23.77 19.99 31.63
N GLU A 59 -24.90 19.43 32.07
CA GLU A 59 -26.19 20.13 32.04
C GLU A 59 -26.12 21.38 32.92
N GLY A 60 -26.64 22.51 32.42
CA GLY A 60 -26.64 23.79 33.13
C GLY A 60 -25.34 24.61 33.04
N VAL A 61 -24.29 24.10 32.38
CA VAL A 61 -23.06 24.88 32.14
C VAL A 61 -23.30 25.90 31.02
N ALA A 62 -23.08 27.18 31.32
CA ALA A 62 -23.16 28.26 30.35
C ALA A 62 -22.28 27.99 29.11
N ASP A 63 -22.81 28.31 27.94
CA ASP A 63 -22.15 28.10 26.65
C ASP A 63 -22.52 29.22 25.66
N ASP A 64 -21.68 29.44 24.66
CA ASP A 64 -21.91 30.39 23.57
C ASP A 64 -22.11 29.61 22.25
N PRO A 65 -23.05 30.01 21.37
CA PRO A 65 -23.21 29.37 20.06
C PRO A 65 -21.94 29.42 19.19
N ALA A 66 -21.08 30.42 19.40
CA ALA A 66 -19.80 30.51 18.73
C ALA A 66 -18.76 29.59 19.39
N TYR A 67 -18.06 28.81 18.56
CA TYR A 67 -17.09 27.81 19.01
C TYR A 67 -15.88 28.39 19.79
N ASP A 68 -15.68 29.71 19.72
CA ASP A 68 -14.56 30.45 20.30
C ASP A 68 -14.85 31.04 21.70
N LEU A 69 -16.01 30.73 22.29
CA LEU A 69 -16.38 31.07 23.67
C LEU A 69 -17.11 29.90 24.34
N GLY A 70 -17.02 29.79 25.66
CA GLY A 70 -17.80 28.82 26.44
C GLY A 70 -17.22 27.40 26.48
N GLN A 71 -18.04 26.38 26.22
CA GLN A 71 -17.64 24.97 26.25
C GLN A 71 -16.62 24.64 25.16
N GLY A 72 -16.46 25.53 24.17
CA GLY A 72 -15.37 25.51 23.20
C GLY A 72 -14.08 26.18 23.68
N ALA A 73 -14.09 27.02 24.72
CA ALA A 73 -13.04 28.02 24.92
C ALA A 73 -12.97 28.61 26.34
N GLY A 74 -12.46 27.86 27.32
CA GLY A 74 -12.43 28.31 28.72
C GLY A 74 -11.35 29.34 29.09
N PHE A 75 -10.36 29.60 28.23
CA PHE A 75 -9.18 30.47 28.46
C PHE A 75 -8.36 30.19 29.74
N TYR A 76 -8.65 29.11 30.47
CA TYR A 76 -8.02 28.76 31.74
C TYR A 76 -8.08 29.87 32.80
N VAL A 77 -9.16 30.66 32.80
CA VAL A 77 -9.42 31.72 33.79
C VAL A 77 -10.44 31.29 34.85
N ASN A 78 -10.52 32.06 35.93
CA ASN A 78 -11.68 32.05 36.82
C ASN A 78 -12.63 33.16 36.40
N ALA A 79 -13.80 32.82 35.88
CA ALA A 79 -14.79 33.81 35.48
C ALA A 79 -15.40 34.52 36.70
N THR A 80 -15.58 35.84 36.58
CA THR A 80 -16.22 36.72 37.58
C THR A 80 -17.60 37.19 37.14
N GLN A 81 -17.92 37.09 35.84
CA GLN A 81 -19.20 37.50 35.27
C GLN A 81 -20.19 36.34 35.16
N GLN A 82 -21.46 36.61 35.45
CA GLN A 82 -22.57 35.67 35.20
C GLN A 82 -22.89 35.62 33.68
N PRO A 83 -23.33 34.46 33.13
CA PRO A 83 -23.58 33.19 33.81
C PRO A 83 -22.32 32.33 34.08
N TRP A 84 -21.16 32.74 33.55
CA TRP A 84 -19.92 31.95 33.52
C TRP A 84 -19.30 31.67 34.89
N SER A 85 -19.36 32.64 35.81
CA SER A 85 -18.77 32.57 37.16
C SER A 85 -19.27 31.43 38.03
N THR A 86 -20.40 30.83 37.64
CA THR A 86 -21.00 29.67 38.31
C THR A 86 -20.18 28.39 38.10
N HIS A 87 -19.59 28.20 36.92
CA HIS A 87 -18.90 26.95 36.56
C HIS A 87 -17.44 27.13 36.13
N TYR A 88 -17.07 28.28 35.56
CA TYR A 88 -15.75 28.48 34.94
C TYR A 88 -14.71 28.87 36.00
N ARG A 89 -14.18 27.86 36.69
CA ARG A 89 -13.10 27.95 37.69
C ARG A 89 -11.83 27.25 37.20
N MET A 90 -11.44 27.50 35.95
CA MET A 90 -10.41 26.71 35.28
C MET A 90 -9.01 26.96 35.82
N TYR A 91 -8.72 28.18 36.27
CA TYR A 91 -7.44 28.49 36.91
C TYR A 91 -7.31 27.72 38.23
N ASP A 92 -8.30 27.82 39.12
CA ASP A 92 -8.27 27.12 40.42
C ASP A 92 -8.27 25.60 40.24
N TYR A 93 -9.02 25.09 39.26
CA TYR A 93 -9.04 23.67 38.94
C TYR A 93 -7.65 23.16 38.52
N VAL A 94 -6.96 23.83 37.60
CA VAL A 94 -5.63 23.39 37.12
C VAL A 94 -4.54 23.64 38.15
N VAL A 95 -4.65 24.70 38.96
CA VAL A 95 -3.61 25.12 39.91
C VAL A 95 -3.77 24.44 41.27
N GLN A 96 -4.98 24.12 41.72
CA GLN A 96 -5.20 23.62 43.09
C GLN A 96 -5.85 22.24 43.08
N GLU A 97 -7.05 22.11 42.51
CA GLU A 97 -7.88 20.91 42.65
C GLU A 97 -7.27 19.69 41.95
N LEU A 98 -6.91 19.84 40.67
CA LEU A 98 -6.38 18.74 39.87
C LEU A 98 -5.02 18.26 40.38
N PRO A 99 -4.02 19.12 40.69
CA PRO A 99 -2.77 18.66 41.28
C PRO A 99 -2.96 17.94 42.62
N ALA A 100 -3.80 18.46 43.52
CA ALA A 100 -4.08 17.80 44.80
C ALA A 100 -4.69 16.40 44.62
N LEU A 101 -5.59 16.24 43.64
CA LEU A 101 -6.17 14.94 43.31
C LEU A 101 -5.13 13.99 42.72
N ILE A 102 -4.25 14.48 41.84
CA ILE A 102 -3.20 13.67 41.22
C ILE A 102 -2.19 13.20 42.28
N GLU A 103 -1.74 14.10 43.16
CA GLU A 103 -0.78 13.81 44.23
C GLU A 103 -1.34 12.82 45.26
N ALA A 104 -2.65 12.88 45.54
CA ALA A 104 -3.28 11.97 46.48
C ALA A 104 -3.49 10.54 45.93
N ASN A 105 -3.62 10.37 44.61
CA ASN A 105 -4.09 9.11 44.02
C ASN A 105 -3.08 8.41 43.09
N PHE A 106 -2.01 9.08 42.66
CA PHE A 106 -1.06 8.54 41.68
C PHE A 106 0.39 8.64 42.17
N PRO A 107 1.29 7.75 41.70
CA PRO A 107 2.70 7.73 42.13
C PRO A 107 3.49 8.86 41.47
N VAL A 108 3.27 10.09 41.94
CA VAL A 108 3.94 11.30 41.42
C VAL A 108 4.99 11.84 42.40
N THR A 109 5.96 12.59 41.87
CA THR A 109 6.90 13.42 42.64
C THR A 109 6.44 14.89 42.65
N ASP A 110 7.10 15.74 43.43
CA ASP A 110 6.84 17.20 43.42
C ASP A 110 7.26 17.90 42.11
N ALA A 111 8.04 17.24 41.25
CA ALA A 111 8.50 17.78 39.98
C ALA A 111 7.35 17.86 38.95
N LYS A 112 6.96 19.09 38.59
CA LYS A 112 5.84 19.39 37.70
C LYS A 112 6.29 20.14 36.44
N GLY A 113 5.79 19.72 35.30
CA GLY A 113 5.83 20.47 34.05
C GLY A 113 4.42 20.87 33.61
N ILE A 114 4.31 21.95 32.83
CA ILE A 114 3.04 22.35 32.21
C ILE A 114 3.26 22.65 30.73
N SER A 115 2.33 22.19 29.90
CA SER A 115 2.38 22.40 28.46
C SER A 115 0.98 22.59 27.90
N GLY A 116 0.85 23.17 26.71
CA GLY A 116 -0.44 23.23 26.04
C GLY A 116 -0.38 23.70 24.60
N HIS A 117 -1.52 23.68 23.92
CA HIS A 117 -1.65 24.19 22.55
C HIS A 117 -2.69 25.28 22.42
N SER A 118 -2.49 26.27 21.54
CA SER A 118 -3.45 27.35 21.30
C SER A 118 -3.87 28.03 22.62
N MET A 119 -5.15 28.05 22.96
CA MET A 119 -5.66 28.54 24.23
C MET A 119 -5.20 27.74 25.47
N GLY A 120 -4.90 26.45 25.31
CA GLY A 120 -4.21 25.69 26.36
C GLY A 120 -2.76 26.09 26.52
N GLY A 121 -2.10 26.48 25.42
CA GLY A 121 -0.77 27.09 25.45
C GLY A 121 -0.78 28.43 26.18
N HIS A 122 -1.82 29.24 25.96
CA HIS A 122 -2.09 30.44 26.74
C HIS A 122 -2.19 30.13 28.24
N GLY A 123 -3.05 29.18 28.62
CA GLY A 123 -3.20 28.75 30.01
C GLY A 123 -1.89 28.27 30.63
N ALA A 124 -1.09 27.49 29.89
CA ALA A 124 0.18 26.96 30.37
C ALA A 124 1.19 28.07 30.69
N LEU A 125 1.31 29.07 29.80
CA LEU A 125 2.19 30.22 30.00
C LEU A 125 1.74 31.08 31.19
N VAL A 126 0.47 31.46 31.25
CA VAL A 126 -0.07 32.31 32.32
C VAL A 126 0.05 31.61 33.69
N ILE A 127 -0.33 30.34 33.77
CA ILE A 127 -0.26 29.58 35.02
C ILE A 127 1.18 29.44 35.51
N ALA A 128 2.14 29.16 34.62
CA ALA A 128 3.55 29.09 35.00
C ALA A 128 4.07 30.44 35.51
N LEU A 129 3.78 31.53 34.81
CA LEU A 129 4.25 32.88 35.15
C LEU A 129 3.63 33.43 36.45
N ARG A 130 2.38 33.08 36.75
CA ARG A 130 1.69 33.52 37.98
C ARG A 130 2.05 32.71 39.23
N ASN A 131 2.66 31.54 39.06
CA ASN A 131 2.99 30.64 40.16
C ASN A 131 4.50 30.34 40.16
N PRO A 132 5.35 31.34 40.43
CA PRO A 132 6.79 31.17 40.34
C PRO A 132 7.30 30.08 41.30
N GLY A 133 8.24 29.27 40.83
CA GLY A 133 8.84 28.13 41.52
C GLY A 133 8.01 26.85 41.49
N ARG A 134 6.79 26.88 40.95
CA ARG A 134 5.88 25.72 40.97
C ARG A 134 6.14 24.71 39.85
N TYR A 135 6.65 25.15 38.70
CA TYR A 135 6.86 24.32 37.52
C TYR A 135 8.34 24.36 37.12
N LEU A 136 8.92 23.19 36.82
CA LEU A 136 10.30 23.06 36.36
C LEU A 136 10.45 23.30 34.86
N SER A 137 9.35 23.24 34.12
CA SER A 137 9.33 23.46 32.68
C SER A 137 7.97 23.96 32.22
N VAL A 138 7.98 24.92 31.29
CA VAL A 138 6.79 25.38 30.57
C VAL A 138 7.04 25.34 29.07
N SER A 139 6.07 24.82 28.32
CA SER A 139 6.12 24.85 26.86
C SER A 139 4.74 25.11 26.26
N ALA A 140 4.68 25.64 25.05
CA ALA A 140 3.42 25.86 24.36
C ALA A 140 3.55 25.70 22.84
N PHE A 141 2.51 25.17 22.21
CA PHE A 141 2.39 25.08 20.76
C PHE A 141 1.35 26.08 20.23
N SER A 142 1.76 26.96 19.32
CA SER A 142 0.94 28.02 18.74
C SER A 142 0.09 28.77 19.80
N PRO A 143 0.65 29.28 20.91
CA PRO A 143 -0.13 29.88 22.00
C PRO A 143 -0.72 31.24 21.64
N ILE A 144 -1.86 31.58 22.27
CA ILE A 144 -2.31 32.98 22.35
C ILE A 144 -1.50 33.68 23.45
N VAL A 145 -0.54 34.52 23.08
CA VAL A 145 0.41 35.10 24.05
C VAL A 145 -0.05 36.43 24.64
N ALA A 146 -0.87 37.19 23.91
CA ALA A 146 -1.29 38.55 24.27
C ALA A 146 -2.81 38.73 24.16
N PRO A 147 -3.62 38.00 24.95
CA PRO A 147 -5.08 38.05 24.87
C PRO A 147 -5.68 39.45 25.02
N THR A 148 -5.01 40.38 25.72
CA THR A 148 -5.48 41.78 25.85
C THR A 148 -5.43 42.56 24.53
N GLN A 149 -4.63 42.09 23.56
CA GLN A 149 -4.34 42.79 22.30
C GLN A 149 -4.96 42.12 21.07
N VAL A 150 -5.60 40.96 21.23
CA VAL A 150 -6.12 40.16 20.10
C VAL A 150 -7.63 39.90 20.21
N PRO A 151 -8.36 39.76 19.09
CA PRO A 151 -9.82 39.69 19.11
C PRO A 151 -10.41 38.57 19.96
N TRP A 152 -9.86 37.35 19.91
CA TRP A 152 -10.36 36.23 20.71
C TRP A 152 -10.16 36.46 22.20
N GLY A 153 -9.02 36.99 22.60
CA GLY A 153 -8.73 37.28 24.01
C GLY A 153 -9.62 38.39 24.56
N GLN A 154 -9.82 39.47 23.80
CA GLN A 154 -10.71 40.57 24.20
C GLN A 154 -12.17 40.10 24.35
N LYS A 155 -12.66 39.30 23.39
CA LYS A 155 -14.01 38.71 23.47
C LYS A 155 -14.17 37.85 24.73
N ALA A 156 -13.23 36.93 24.97
CA ALA A 156 -13.30 36.03 26.11
C ALA A 156 -13.11 36.74 27.46
N PHE A 157 -12.17 37.67 27.56
CA PHE A 157 -11.95 38.41 28.81
C PHE A 157 -13.08 39.37 29.13
N GLN A 158 -13.70 39.99 28.13
CA GLN A 158 -14.91 40.77 28.33
C GLN A 158 -16.06 39.91 28.87
N ALA A 159 -16.25 38.72 28.30
CA ALA A 159 -17.29 37.78 28.74
C ALA A 159 -17.01 37.18 30.13
N TYR A 160 -15.77 36.80 30.43
CA TYR A 160 -15.42 36.09 31.66
C TYR A 160 -15.03 37.00 32.83
N LEU A 161 -14.27 38.06 32.57
CA LEU A 161 -13.68 38.93 33.59
C LEU A 161 -14.40 40.29 33.69
N GLY A 162 -15.14 40.68 32.64
CA GLY A 162 -15.85 41.96 32.56
C GLY A 162 -15.04 43.03 31.82
N ASN A 163 -15.51 44.28 31.87
CA ASN A 163 -14.96 45.38 31.06
C ASN A 163 -13.70 46.05 31.65
N ASP A 164 -13.28 45.71 32.88
CA ASP A 164 -12.10 46.30 33.49
C ASP A 164 -10.80 45.64 32.98
N GLN A 165 -10.20 46.26 31.96
CA GLN A 165 -8.95 45.77 31.35
C GLN A 165 -7.76 45.70 32.31
N LYS A 166 -7.80 46.37 33.48
CA LYS A 166 -6.73 46.22 34.48
C LYS A 166 -6.67 44.78 34.99
N THR A 167 -7.83 44.13 35.17
CA THR A 167 -7.93 42.74 35.63
C THR A 167 -7.45 41.73 34.59
N TRP A 168 -7.46 42.10 33.31
CA TRP A 168 -7.05 41.22 32.22
C TRP A 168 -5.53 40.99 32.19
N LYS A 169 -4.75 41.95 32.70
CA LYS A 169 -3.28 41.89 32.73
C LYS A 169 -2.76 40.70 33.53
N ASP A 170 -3.50 40.27 34.55
CA ASP A 170 -3.16 39.10 35.36
C ASP A 170 -3.25 37.80 34.55
N TYR A 171 -3.90 37.81 33.39
CA TYR A 171 -4.02 36.68 32.48
C TYR A 171 -3.40 36.96 31.12
N ASP A 172 -2.38 37.82 31.02
CA ASP A 172 -1.70 38.10 29.75
C ASP A 172 -0.20 37.81 29.88
N ALA A 173 0.33 36.88 29.08
CA ALA A 173 1.72 36.45 29.22
C ALA A 173 2.71 37.58 28.90
N VAL A 174 2.38 38.49 27.98
CA VAL A 174 3.21 39.65 27.64
C VAL A 174 3.26 40.63 28.81
N GLU A 175 2.13 40.90 29.47
CA GLU A 175 2.10 41.78 30.64
C GLU A 175 2.79 41.14 31.86
N LEU A 176 2.60 39.83 32.08
CA LEU A 176 3.21 39.09 33.19
C LEU A 176 4.74 39.00 33.07
N ILE A 177 5.29 38.84 31.87
CA ILE A 177 6.76 38.79 31.68
C ILE A 177 7.44 40.09 32.10
N ARG A 178 6.79 41.24 31.88
CA ARG A 178 7.35 42.55 32.24
C ARG A 178 7.58 42.71 33.74
N THR A 179 6.79 42.03 34.57
CA THR A 179 6.85 42.10 36.04
C THR A 179 7.34 40.80 36.68
N ALA A 180 7.64 39.77 35.89
CA ALA A 180 8.11 38.48 36.38
C ALA A 180 9.45 38.64 37.11
N ASN A 181 9.58 38.01 38.28
CA ASN A 181 10.84 37.93 39.04
C ASN A 181 11.64 36.66 38.72
N GLU A 182 10.95 35.53 38.53
CA GLU A 182 11.57 34.28 38.10
C GLU A 182 11.86 34.33 36.58
N ARG A 183 12.85 33.54 36.15
CA ARG A 183 13.31 33.44 34.75
C ARG A 183 13.24 32.00 34.25
N LEU A 184 12.06 31.37 34.41
CA LEU A 184 11.80 30.02 33.93
C LEU A 184 11.89 30.00 32.39
N PRO A 185 12.75 29.18 31.77
CA PRO A 185 12.85 29.15 30.31
C PRO A 185 11.54 28.75 29.65
N LEU A 186 11.08 29.58 28.71
CA LEU A 186 9.86 29.36 27.93
C LEU A 186 10.23 28.67 26.61
N LEU A 187 9.53 27.58 26.28
CA LEU A 187 9.63 26.94 24.97
C LEU A 187 8.34 27.15 24.19
N ILE A 188 8.42 27.80 23.03
CA ILE A 188 7.27 27.98 22.14
C ILE A 188 7.58 27.43 20.77
N ASP A 189 6.72 26.56 20.27
CA ASP A 189 6.74 26.10 18.89
C ASP A 189 5.58 26.74 18.12
N GLN A 190 5.87 27.38 16.99
CA GLN A 190 4.89 28.10 16.18
C GLN A 190 5.05 27.73 14.71
N GLY A 191 3.92 27.43 14.04
CA GLY A 191 3.89 27.25 12.59
C GLY A 191 4.03 28.59 11.85
N LEU A 192 4.90 28.64 10.83
CA LEU A 192 5.05 29.81 9.94
C LEU A 192 3.85 30.01 9.02
N ASN A 193 3.09 28.95 8.73
CA ASN A 193 1.89 29.01 7.87
C ASN A 193 0.60 28.97 8.70
N ASP A 194 0.67 29.25 10.00
CA ASP A 194 -0.50 29.30 10.88
C ASP A 194 -1.30 30.59 10.58
N GLU A 195 -2.52 30.43 10.08
CA GLU A 195 -3.39 31.56 9.66
C GLU A 195 -3.75 32.50 10.82
N PHE A 196 -3.68 32.00 12.06
CA PHE A 196 -3.97 32.78 13.26
C PHE A 196 -2.73 33.48 13.82
N ARG A 197 -1.54 33.24 13.25
CA ARG A 197 -0.26 33.75 13.78
C ARG A 197 -0.26 35.27 13.96
N GLU A 198 -0.72 36.00 12.95
CA GLU A 198 -0.62 37.47 12.93
C GLU A 198 -1.76 38.15 13.68
N ASN A 199 -2.93 37.52 13.75
CA ASN A 199 -4.14 38.16 14.26
C ASN A 199 -4.55 37.68 15.66
N GLN A 200 -4.16 36.47 16.08
CA GLN A 200 -4.59 35.88 17.36
C GLN A 200 -3.42 35.40 18.22
N LEU A 201 -2.46 34.68 17.64
CA LEU A 201 -1.39 34.04 18.43
C LEU A 201 -0.30 35.04 18.80
N CYS A 202 0.08 35.88 17.83
CA CYS A 202 1.00 37.01 17.95
C CYS A 202 2.30 36.72 18.74
N PRO A 203 3.04 35.61 18.46
CA PRO A 203 4.21 35.20 19.24
C PRO A 203 5.34 36.24 19.25
N GLU A 204 5.38 37.10 18.24
CA GLU A 204 6.32 38.22 18.11
C GLU A 204 6.20 39.24 19.26
N LEU A 205 4.99 39.47 19.77
CA LEU A 205 4.76 40.35 20.93
C LEU A 205 5.41 39.78 22.20
N LEU A 206 5.37 38.46 22.36
CA LEU A 206 6.01 37.80 23.50
C LEU A 206 7.53 37.80 23.35
N ARG A 207 8.07 37.60 22.13
CA ARG A 207 9.51 37.69 21.90
C ARG A 207 10.04 39.07 22.31
N ALA A 208 9.37 40.15 21.88
CA ALA A 208 9.74 41.50 22.26
C ALA A 208 9.72 41.72 23.79
N ALA A 209 8.65 41.27 24.47
CA ALA A 209 8.58 41.36 25.94
C ALA A 209 9.67 40.55 26.66
N CYS A 210 9.99 39.35 26.16
CA CYS A 210 11.08 38.54 26.69
C CYS A 210 12.45 39.20 26.51
N ASP A 211 12.72 39.75 25.33
CA ASP A 211 13.97 40.44 25.02
C ASP A 211 14.16 41.66 25.94
N ASP A 212 13.11 42.48 26.12
CA ASP A 212 13.11 43.64 27.01
C ASP A 212 13.33 43.24 28.50
N ALA A 213 12.65 42.19 28.95
CA ALA A 213 12.73 41.71 30.34
C ALA A 213 13.93 40.78 30.62
N ARG A 214 14.73 40.47 29.58
CA ARG A 214 15.77 39.42 29.57
C ARG A 214 15.24 38.08 30.11
N HIS A 215 14.04 37.70 29.68
CA HIS A 215 13.41 36.43 30.01
C HIS A 215 13.81 35.35 28.99
N PRO A 216 14.29 34.17 29.41
CA PRO A 216 14.73 33.15 28.46
C PRO A 216 13.55 32.60 27.65
N LEU A 217 13.59 32.77 26.32
CA LEU A 217 12.60 32.25 25.39
C LEU A 217 13.29 31.51 24.24
N LEU A 218 12.87 30.27 24.01
CA LEU A 218 13.16 29.52 22.79
C LEU A 218 11.90 29.51 21.92
N LEU A 219 11.84 30.43 20.95
CA LEU A 219 10.75 30.52 19.97
C LEU A 219 11.16 29.83 18.67
N ASN A 220 10.61 28.64 18.43
CA ASN A 220 10.84 27.84 17.24
C ASN A 220 9.77 28.11 16.18
N LEU A 221 10.14 28.84 15.12
CA LEU A 221 9.29 29.05 13.96
C LEU A 221 9.48 27.90 12.95
N ARG A 222 8.41 27.18 12.59
CA ARG A 222 8.46 25.99 11.74
C ARG A 222 7.72 26.16 10.42
N ALA A 223 8.38 25.91 9.28
CA ALA A 223 7.83 26.06 7.93
C ALA A 223 6.73 25.06 7.51
N GLY A 224 6.20 24.24 8.42
CA GLY A 224 5.19 23.23 8.09
C GLY A 224 5.75 21.97 7.42
N GLU A 225 7.06 21.72 7.52
CA GLU A 225 7.67 20.42 7.20
C GLU A 225 7.79 19.56 8.47
N ARG A 226 7.61 18.25 8.31
CA ARG A 226 7.64 17.27 9.40
C ARG A 226 9.08 17.10 9.92
N VAL A 227 9.54 18.04 10.74
CA VAL A 227 10.86 18.01 11.37
C VAL A 227 10.73 17.40 12.77
N MET A 228 11.36 16.25 12.97
CA MET A 228 11.65 15.70 14.29
C MET A 228 12.53 16.70 15.04
N LEU A 229 12.10 17.11 16.24
CA LEU A 229 12.90 17.89 17.18
C LEU A 229 14.24 17.16 17.43
N LYS A 230 15.34 17.74 16.96
CA LYS A 230 16.68 17.42 17.46
C LYS A 230 17.13 18.58 18.35
N ALA A 231 17.51 18.24 19.57
CA ALA A 231 18.09 19.13 20.54
C ALA A 231 19.37 19.80 19.99
N SER A 232 19.63 21.01 20.47
CA SER A 232 20.75 21.88 20.14
C SER A 232 22.11 21.15 20.12
N GLY A 233 22.74 21.17 18.95
CA GLY A 233 24.05 20.57 18.63
C GLY A 233 23.93 19.70 17.39
N LYS A 234 24.20 20.23 16.18
CA LYS A 234 24.18 19.43 14.94
C LYS A 234 25.27 18.35 15.03
N ARG A 235 24.88 17.12 15.37
CA ARG A 235 25.73 15.94 15.21
C ARG A 235 26.02 15.72 13.73
N HIS A 236 27.20 15.19 13.40
CA HIS A 236 27.63 14.93 12.03
C HIS A 236 26.69 13.96 11.32
N GLN A 237 26.16 14.35 10.16
CA GLN A 237 25.15 13.58 9.42
C GLN A 237 25.82 12.63 8.41
N VAL A 238 25.62 11.32 8.62
CA VAL A 238 26.07 10.27 7.70
C VAL A 238 24.88 9.70 6.94
N VAL A 239 24.86 9.83 5.61
CA VAL A 239 23.84 9.20 4.76
C VAL A 239 24.43 7.96 4.11
N VAL A 240 23.78 6.81 4.29
CA VAL A 240 24.16 5.52 3.70
C VAL A 240 23.08 5.09 2.71
N VAL A 241 23.43 5.03 1.43
CA VAL A 241 22.51 4.59 0.36
C VAL A 241 22.76 3.12 0.06
N GLY A 242 21.79 2.27 0.36
CA GLY A 242 21.84 0.82 0.22
C GLY A 242 22.04 0.11 1.57
N ALA A 243 21.12 -0.81 1.87
CA ALA A 243 21.10 -1.68 3.03
C ALA A 243 21.52 -3.12 2.68
N GLY A 244 22.44 -3.25 1.73
CA GLY A 244 23.19 -4.48 1.46
C GLY A 244 24.28 -4.75 2.51
N PHE A 245 25.16 -5.71 2.24
CA PHE A 245 26.25 -6.07 3.15
C PHE A 245 27.14 -4.87 3.53
N GLY A 246 27.61 -4.10 2.55
CA GLY A 246 28.50 -2.96 2.80
C GLY A 246 27.85 -1.86 3.63
N GLY A 247 26.61 -1.46 3.29
CA GLY A 247 25.89 -0.41 4.02
C GLY A 247 25.61 -0.79 5.47
N LEU A 248 25.19 -2.04 5.73
CA LEU A 248 24.98 -2.51 7.10
C LEU A 248 26.28 -2.53 7.91
N ASP A 249 27.39 -2.99 7.33
CA ASP A 249 28.68 -3.00 8.04
C ASP A 249 29.19 -1.58 8.34
N VAL A 250 28.91 -0.59 7.48
CA VAL A 250 29.18 0.82 7.78
C VAL A 250 28.38 1.28 9.00
N VAL A 251 27.05 1.08 8.97
CA VAL A 251 26.17 1.51 10.07
C VAL A 251 26.58 0.82 11.37
N ASN A 252 26.81 -0.50 11.34
CA ASN A 252 27.24 -1.27 12.51
C ASN A 252 28.60 -0.81 13.05
N GLY A 253 29.58 -0.53 12.19
CA GLY A 253 30.90 -0.05 12.59
C GLY A 253 30.89 1.34 13.23
N LEU A 254 29.87 2.15 12.94
CA LEU A 254 29.64 3.47 13.55
C LEU A 254 28.82 3.39 14.87
N ALA A 255 28.63 2.20 15.43
CA ALA A 255 28.00 2.08 16.75
C ALA A 255 28.83 2.82 17.81
N GLY A 256 28.18 3.70 18.57
CA GLY A 256 28.81 4.46 19.65
C GLY A 256 29.66 5.66 19.21
N THR A 257 29.68 6.03 17.93
CA THR A 257 30.23 7.32 17.47
C THR A 257 29.19 8.43 17.56
N ASP A 258 29.62 9.68 17.80
CA ASP A 258 28.74 10.86 17.93
C ASP A 258 28.27 11.38 16.56
N VAL A 259 27.42 10.59 15.89
CA VAL A 259 26.88 10.86 14.55
C VAL A 259 25.40 10.57 14.52
N ASP A 260 24.70 11.19 13.57
CA ASP A 260 23.37 10.76 13.15
C ASP A 260 23.47 10.06 11.80
N ILE A 261 22.82 8.90 11.68
CA ILE A 261 22.92 8.06 10.49
C ILE A 261 21.55 7.96 9.83
N THR A 262 21.46 8.27 8.53
CA THR A 262 20.27 7.98 7.72
C THR A 262 20.61 6.89 6.71
N ILE A 263 20.02 5.71 6.85
CA ILE A 263 20.12 4.64 5.84
C ILE A 263 18.91 4.69 4.92
N VAL A 264 19.15 4.72 3.61
CA VAL A 264 18.13 4.79 2.55
C VAL A 264 18.26 3.55 1.67
N ASP A 265 17.19 2.78 1.53
CA ASP A 265 17.12 1.68 0.56
C ASP A 265 15.73 1.63 -0.08
N ARG A 266 15.64 1.20 -1.33
CA ARG A 266 14.35 1.03 -2.02
C ARG A 266 13.54 -0.14 -1.45
N HIS A 267 14.19 -1.13 -0.84
CA HIS A 267 13.57 -2.22 -0.12
C HIS A 267 13.58 -1.95 1.39
N ASN A 268 12.54 -2.41 2.08
CA ASN A 268 12.46 -2.28 3.54
C ASN A 268 13.32 -3.32 4.30
N HIS A 269 14.07 -4.18 3.61
CA HIS A 269 14.76 -5.33 4.19
C HIS A 269 16.21 -5.47 3.68
N HIS A 270 17.08 -6.04 4.51
CA HIS A 270 18.37 -6.57 4.11
C HIS A 270 18.21 -8.00 3.61
N LEU A 271 18.84 -8.34 2.49
CA LEU A 271 18.78 -9.65 1.85
C LEU A 271 20.12 -10.40 1.93
N PHE A 272 20.10 -11.63 2.47
CA PHE A 272 21.24 -12.56 2.42
C PHE A 272 21.28 -13.29 1.08
N GLN A 273 21.78 -12.59 0.07
CA GLN A 273 21.88 -13.09 -1.31
C GLN A 273 22.51 -14.49 -1.47
N PRO A 274 23.52 -14.93 -0.68
CA PRO A 274 24.13 -16.25 -0.86
C PRO A 274 23.17 -17.45 -0.73
N LEU A 275 21.97 -17.29 -0.16
CA LEU A 275 20.97 -18.37 -0.05
C LEU A 275 19.74 -18.15 -0.95
N LEU A 276 19.78 -17.15 -1.84
CA LEU A 276 18.63 -16.75 -2.65
C LEU A 276 18.18 -17.86 -3.61
N TYR A 277 19.12 -18.64 -4.15
CA TYR A 277 18.82 -19.80 -5.00
C TYR A 277 18.00 -20.89 -4.26
N GLN A 278 18.13 -20.99 -2.92
CA GLN A 278 17.32 -21.93 -2.14
C GLN A 278 15.88 -21.46 -2.00
N VAL A 279 15.62 -20.15 -2.06
CA VAL A 279 14.25 -19.61 -2.14
C VAL A 279 13.66 -19.87 -3.52
N ALA A 280 14.44 -19.66 -4.59
CA ALA A 280 14.04 -20.00 -5.96
C ALA A 280 13.73 -21.50 -6.12
N GLY A 281 14.48 -22.37 -5.45
CA GLY A 281 14.26 -23.82 -5.42
C GLY A 281 13.24 -24.33 -4.41
N ALA A 282 12.46 -23.44 -3.78
CA ALA A 282 11.45 -23.74 -2.74
C ALA A 282 12.00 -24.47 -1.49
N SER A 283 13.32 -24.44 -1.26
CA SER A 283 13.99 -25.11 -0.13
C SER A 283 14.05 -24.24 1.12
N LEU A 284 14.08 -22.91 0.97
CA LEU A 284 13.96 -21.94 2.05
C LEU A 284 12.81 -20.96 1.76
N SER A 285 12.27 -20.35 2.80
CA SER A 285 11.32 -19.25 2.69
C SER A 285 12.04 -17.89 2.61
N ALA A 286 11.39 -16.90 2.00
CA ALA A 286 11.94 -15.55 1.86
C ALA A 286 12.26 -14.90 3.21
N SER A 287 11.43 -15.12 4.23
CA SER A 287 11.58 -14.56 5.58
C SER A 287 12.78 -15.12 6.35
N GLU A 288 13.34 -16.26 5.94
CA GLU A 288 14.53 -16.84 6.57
C GLU A 288 15.83 -16.14 6.15
N ILE A 289 15.84 -15.49 4.98
CA ILE A 289 17.04 -14.86 4.40
C ILE A 289 16.89 -13.34 4.23
N ALA A 290 15.76 -12.77 4.64
CA ALA A 290 15.46 -11.34 4.53
C ALA A 290 14.99 -10.76 5.85
N TRP A 291 15.54 -9.60 6.24
CA TRP A 291 15.26 -8.97 7.53
C TRP A 291 14.90 -7.50 7.39
N PRO A 292 13.76 -7.04 7.96
CA PRO A 292 13.41 -5.63 7.92
C PRO A 292 14.53 -4.76 8.50
N ILE A 293 14.99 -3.75 7.76
CA ILE A 293 16.11 -2.87 8.15
C ILE A 293 15.76 -2.15 9.46
N ARG A 294 14.50 -1.69 9.58
CA ARG A 294 13.94 -1.11 10.81
C ARG A 294 14.10 -2.03 12.03
N TYR A 295 13.87 -3.33 11.85
CA TYR A 295 14.00 -4.30 12.94
C TYR A 295 15.45 -4.47 13.39
N LEU A 296 16.41 -4.46 12.44
CA LEU A 296 17.84 -4.59 12.72
C LEU A 296 18.37 -3.42 13.56
N PHE A 297 17.88 -2.20 13.31
CA PHE A 297 18.36 -0.99 13.98
C PHE A 297 17.42 -0.43 15.06
N ARG A 298 16.35 -1.13 15.44
CA ARG A 298 15.34 -0.62 16.39
C ARG A 298 15.87 -0.18 17.76
N LYS A 299 17.03 -0.70 18.18
CA LYS A 299 17.69 -0.37 19.45
C LYS A 299 18.75 0.75 19.32
N ARG A 300 18.87 1.34 18.12
CA ARG A 300 19.85 2.37 17.79
C ARG A 300 19.13 3.68 17.43
N PRO A 301 18.85 4.56 18.42
CA PRO A 301 18.10 5.80 18.19
C PRO A 301 18.80 6.78 17.23
N GLU A 302 20.12 6.67 17.09
CA GLU A 302 20.93 7.45 16.16
C GLU A 302 20.81 7.01 14.69
N VAL A 303 20.14 5.88 14.41
CA VAL A 303 19.95 5.35 13.05
C VAL A 303 18.50 5.56 12.59
N GLN A 304 18.33 6.44 11.62
CA GLN A 304 17.08 6.62 10.88
C GLN A 304 17.09 5.75 9.63
N THR A 305 16.03 4.97 9.42
CA THR A 305 15.86 4.14 8.23
C THR A 305 14.75 4.72 7.33
N LEU A 306 15.05 4.96 6.06
CA LEU A 306 14.11 5.44 5.05
C LEU A 306 13.97 4.39 3.94
N MET A 307 12.72 4.08 3.58
CA MET A 307 12.44 3.29 2.39
C MET A 307 12.11 4.25 1.26
N ALA A 308 13.06 4.46 0.35
CA ALA A 308 12.94 5.38 -0.78
C ALA A 308 13.96 4.99 -1.86
N GLU A 309 13.65 5.28 -3.12
CA GLU A 309 14.63 5.16 -4.20
C GLU A 309 15.45 6.45 -4.31
N VAL A 310 16.77 6.31 -4.39
CA VAL A 310 17.68 7.42 -4.69
C VAL A 310 17.77 7.57 -6.21
N VAL A 311 17.47 8.76 -6.71
CA VAL A 311 17.47 9.06 -8.15
C VAL A 311 18.64 9.94 -8.58
N GLY A 312 19.31 10.61 -7.63
CA GLY A 312 20.45 11.46 -7.92
C GLY A 312 21.21 11.93 -6.68
N ILE A 313 22.37 12.56 -6.91
CA ILE A 313 23.22 13.15 -5.88
C ILE A 313 23.59 14.57 -6.33
N ASP A 314 23.21 15.56 -5.53
CA ASP A 314 23.64 16.95 -5.69
C ASP A 314 24.92 17.16 -4.88
N ARG A 315 26.07 17.27 -5.57
CA ARG A 315 27.38 17.45 -4.94
C ARG A 315 27.60 18.88 -4.44
N SER A 316 27.01 19.87 -5.11
CA SER A 316 27.10 21.29 -4.71
C SER A 316 26.41 21.54 -3.39
N GLU A 317 25.18 21.03 -3.24
CA GLU A 317 24.35 21.21 -2.04
C GLU A 317 24.56 20.10 -1.00
N ARG A 318 25.46 19.15 -1.28
CA ARG A 318 25.71 17.93 -0.47
C ARG A 318 24.41 17.24 -0.07
N ALA A 319 23.59 16.91 -1.07
CA ALA A 319 22.28 16.31 -0.86
C ALA A 319 22.07 15.05 -1.72
N VAL A 320 21.39 14.05 -1.15
CA VAL A 320 20.85 12.90 -1.87
C VAL A 320 19.42 13.22 -2.30
N ILE A 321 19.09 12.97 -3.57
CA ILE A 321 17.77 13.25 -4.15
C ILE A 321 16.97 11.94 -4.19
N LEU A 322 15.77 11.96 -3.60
CA LEU A 322 14.85 10.83 -3.56
C LEU A 322 13.82 10.90 -4.71
N ASP A 323 13.20 9.77 -5.02
CA ASP A 323 12.14 9.57 -6.01
C ASP A 323 10.97 10.56 -5.92
N ASN A 324 10.57 10.95 -4.70
CA ASN A 324 9.51 11.92 -4.45
C ASN A 324 9.97 13.39 -4.51
N GLY A 325 11.21 13.64 -4.94
CA GLY A 325 11.81 14.98 -5.03
C GLY A 325 12.41 15.51 -3.73
N SER A 326 12.24 14.81 -2.59
CA SER A 326 12.83 15.22 -1.32
C SER A 326 14.37 15.11 -1.33
N ARG A 327 15.02 15.95 -0.52
CA ARG A 327 16.47 16.06 -0.44
C ARG A 327 16.97 15.72 0.97
N LEU A 328 17.98 14.87 1.05
CA LEU A 328 18.65 14.50 2.30
C LEU A 328 20.08 15.07 2.31
N SER A 329 20.30 16.12 3.10
CA SER A 329 21.64 16.68 3.30
C SER A 329 22.57 15.69 4.03
N TYR A 330 23.85 15.70 3.68
CA TYR A 330 24.88 14.87 4.31
C TYR A 330 26.16 15.67 4.60
N ASP A 331 26.83 15.31 5.69
CA ASP A 331 28.23 15.68 5.92
C ASP A 331 29.17 14.57 5.41
N THR A 332 28.69 13.33 5.36
CA THR A 332 29.37 12.20 4.74
C THR A 332 28.36 11.30 4.04
N LEU A 333 28.64 10.94 2.79
CA LEU A 333 27.82 10.06 1.98
C LEU A 333 28.53 8.72 1.76
N VAL A 334 27.81 7.63 1.91
CA VAL A 334 28.27 6.28 1.60
C VAL A 334 27.33 5.65 0.59
N LEU A 335 27.84 5.32 -0.60
CA LEU A 335 27.10 4.61 -1.64
C LEU A 335 27.43 3.11 -1.59
N ALA A 336 26.44 2.32 -1.21
CA ALA A 336 26.50 0.86 -1.06
C ALA A 336 25.34 0.19 -1.84
N THR A 337 25.05 0.71 -3.03
CA THR A 337 23.86 0.38 -3.85
C THR A 337 23.95 -0.94 -4.62
N GLY A 338 25.11 -1.58 -4.60
CA GLY A 338 25.34 -2.88 -5.21
C GLY A 338 25.33 -2.85 -6.74
N ALA A 339 24.86 -3.95 -7.33
CA ALA A 339 24.89 -4.18 -8.77
C ALA A 339 23.70 -5.02 -9.25
N ARG A 340 23.30 -4.81 -10.51
CA ARG A 340 22.29 -5.56 -11.27
C ARG A 340 22.94 -6.56 -12.23
N HIS A 341 22.15 -7.34 -12.95
CA HIS A 341 22.67 -8.21 -14.02
C HIS A 341 23.10 -7.39 -15.22
N ALA A 342 24.08 -7.90 -15.96
CA ALA A 342 24.44 -7.37 -17.27
C ALA A 342 23.92 -8.32 -18.34
N TYR A 343 23.11 -7.82 -19.26
CA TYR A 343 22.67 -8.54 -20.46
C TYR A 343 23.55 -8.23 -21.68
N PHE A 344 24.74 -7.68 -21.45
CA PHE A 344 25.77 -7.40 -22.48
C PHE A 344 25.26 -6.60 -23.69
N GLY A 345 24.30 -5.69 -23.49
CA GLY A 345 23.70 -4.88 -24.54
C GLY A 345 22.30 -5.36 -25.00
N HIS A 346 21.80 -6.46 -24.43
CA HIS A 346 20.49 -7.06 -24.73
C HIS A 346 19.53 -7.00 -23.54
N ASP A 347 19.26 -5.79 -23.01
CA ASP A 347 18.40 -5.61 -21.84
C ASP A 347 16.97 -6.16 -22.06
N GLU A 348 16.53 -6.32 -23.32
CA GLU A 348 15.26 -6.95 -23.69
C GLU A 348 15.16 -8.43 -23.28
N TRP A 349 16.28 -9.12 -23.04
CA TRP A 349 16.29 -10.52 -22.63
C TRP A 349 15.79 -10.73 -21.19
N GLU A 350 15.78 -9.70 -20.35
CA GLU A 350 15.36 -9.79 -18.95
C GLU A 350 13.93 -10.33 -18.79
N ALA A 351 13.03 -9.97 -19.71
CA ALA A 351 11.64 -10.46 -19.70
C ALA A 351 11.56 -11.99 -19.83
N PHE A 352 12.42 -12.58 -20.67
CA PHE A 352 12.45 -14.01 -20.98
C PHE A 352 13.35 -14.79 -20.02
N ALA A 353 14.51 -14.22 -19.68
CA ALA A 353 15.54 -14.78 -18.83
C ALA A 353 15.80 -13.87 -17.61
N PRO A 354 14.91 -13.88 -16.60
CA PRO A 354 15.09 -13.08 -15.40
C PRO A 354 16.35 -13.50 -14.67
N GLY A 355 16.99 -12.51 -14.03
CA GLY A 355 18.12 -12.74 -13.16
C GLY A 355 17.73 -13.24 -11.76
N LEU A 356 18.70 -13.51 -10.89
CA LEU A 356 18.48 -13.90 -9.49
C LEU A 356 19.28 -13.01 -8.51
N LYS A 357 18.76 -11.82 -8.20
CA LYS A 357 19.37 -10.85 -7.25
C LYS A 357 18.43 -10.35 -6.17
N THR A 358 17.11 -10.38 -6.39
CA THR A 358 16.08 -9.91 -5.47
C THR A 358 15.20 -11.06 -4.94
N LEU A 359 14.39 -10.81 -3.91
CA LEU A 359 13.42 -11.82 -3.43
C LEU A 359 12.33 -12.07 -4.47
N GLU A 360 11.91 -11.02 -5.16
CA GLU A 360 10.93 -11.02 -6.23
C GLU A 360 11.41 -11.88 -7.41
N ASP A 361 12.70 -11.80 -7.76
CA ASP A 361 13.32 -12.69 -8.74
C ASP A 361 13.19 -14.15 -8.32
N ALA A 362 13.53 -14.45 -7.05
CA ALA A 362 13.51 -15.81 -6.54
C ALA A 362 12.10 -16.40 -6.52
N THR A 363 11.09 -15.63 -6.08
CA THR A 363 9.69 -16.08 -6.09
C THR A 363 9.15 -16.22 -7.51
N THR A 364 9.55 -15.35 -8.44
CA THR A 364 9.17 -15.41 -9.85
C THR A 364 9.76 -16.63 -10.54
N ILE A 365 11.07 -16.88 -10.37
CA ILE A 365 11.75 -18.06 -10.91
C ILE A 365 11.12 -19.35 -10.35
N ARG A 366 10.84 -19.39 -9.04
CA ARG A 366 10.11 -20.51 -8.43
C ARG A 366 8.76 -20.73 -9.09
N GLY A 367 8.00 -19.66 -9.29
CA GLY A 367 6.69 -19.70 -9.96
C GLY A 367 6.80 -20.27 -11.38
N ARG A 368 7.74 -19.75 -12.19
CA ARG A 368 8.00 -20.23 -13.55
C ARG A 368 8.36 -21.72 -13.57
N ILE A 369 9.22 -22.16 -12.65
CA ILE A 369 9.60 -23.57 -12.54
C ILE A 369 8.40 -24.46 -12.26
N LEU A 370 7.59 -24.13 -11.25
CA LEU A 370 6.43 -24.94 -10.86
C LEU A 370 5.34 -24.92 -11.94
N VAL A 371 5.05 -23.75 -12.51
CA VAL A 371 4.06 -23.60 -13.60
C VAL A 371 4.46 -24.41 -14.83
N ALA A 372 5.75 -24.48 -15.18
CA ALA A 372 6.20 -25.28 -16.32
C ALA A 372 5.88 -26.77 -16.17
N PHE A 373 5.97 -27.33 -14.96
CA PHE A 373 5.55 -28.71 -14.69
C PHE A 373 4.03 -28.90 -14.79
N GLU A 374 3.24 -27.96 -14.24
CA GLU A 374 1.77 -27.98 -14.35
C GLU A 374 1.29 -27.88 -15.80
N GLU A 375 1.92 -27.04 -16.61
CA GLU A 375 1.62 -26.92 -18.03
C GLU A 375 2.04 -28.17 -18.81
N ALA A 376 3.17 -28.78 -18.46
CA ALA A 376 3.64 -30.01 -19.09
C ALA A 376 2.69 -31.19 -18.83
N GLU A 377 2.14 -31.30 -17.61
CA GLU A 377 1.11 -32.29 -17.24
C GLU A 377 -0.15 -32.16 -18.09
N ARG A 378 -0.55 -30.92 -18.40
CA ARG A 378 -1.73 -30.62 -19.25
C ARG A 378 -1.48 -30.71 -20.75
N SER A 379 -0.23 -30.71 -21.19
CA SER A 379 0.09 -30.63 -22.62
C SER A 379 0.02 -32.00 -23.28
N SER A 380 -0.78 -32.14 -24.34
CA SER A 380 -0.83 -33.34 -25.18
C SER A 380 0.22 -33.37 -26.29
N ASP A 381 0.86 -32.25 -26.58
CA ASP A 381 1.91 -32.12 -27.60
C ASP A 381 3.28 -32.53 -27.04
N PRO A 382 3.92 -33.59 -27.59
CA PRO A 382 5.22 -34.06 -27.12
C PRO A 382 6.34 -33.02 -27.21
N GLU A 383 6.37 -32.17 -28.25
CA GLU A 383 7.43 -31.18 -28.44
C GLU A 383 7.31 -30.04 -27.41
N ARG A 384 6.09 -29.50 -27.26
CA ARG A 384 5.80 -28.50 -26.23
C ARG A 384 6.06 -29.02 -24.83
N ARG A 385 5.66 -30.27 -24.53
CA ARG A 385 5.92 -30.92 -23.24
C ARG A 385 7.42 -31.09 -22.98
N ALA A 386 8.22 -31.38 -24.00
CA ALA A 386 9.68 -31.46 -23.87
C ALA A 386 10.31 -30.07 -23.63
N ALA A 387 9.84 -29.04 -24.32
CA ALA A 387 10.29 -27.65 -24.12
C ALA A 387 9.91 -27.11 -22.72
N LEU A 388 8.73 -27.46 -22.19
CA LEU A 388 8.30 -27.13 -20.83
C LEU A 388 9.13 -27.84 -19.76
N GLN A 389 9.62 -29.05 -20.03
CA GLN A 389 10.52 -29.80 -19.14
C GLN A 389 12.01 -29.54 -19.42
N THR A 390 12.34 -28.50 -20.19
CA THR A 390 13.72 -28.06 -20.43
C THR A 390 13.95 -26.72 -19.76
N PHE A 391 14.89 -26.69 -18.80
CA PHE A 391 15.29 -25.51 -18.03
C PHE A 391 16.69 -25.08 -18.47
N VAL A 392 16.83 -23.81 -18.83
CA VAL A 392 18.12 -23.25 -19.26
C VAL A 392 18.62 -22.26 -18.21
N VAL A 393 19.86 -22.43 -17.77
CA VAL A 393 20.55 -21.52 -16.85
C VAL A 393 21.79 -20.98 -17.57
N ILE A 394 21.88 -19.66 -17.73
CA ILE A 394 22.94 -18.99 -18.49
C ILE A 394 23.94 -18.37 -17.51
N GLY A 395 25.19 -18.82 -17.54
CA GLY A 395 26.29 -18.39 -16.67
C GLY A 395 26.75 -19.48 -15.70
N GLY A 396 27.99 -19.92 -15.86
CA GLY A 396 28.65 -20.97 -15.07
C GLY A 396 29.34 -20.48 -13.79
N GLY A 397 28.95 -19.30 -13.27
CA GLY A 397 29.39 -18.81 -11.96
C GLY A 397 28.71 -19.55 -10.79
N PRO A 398 29.02 -19.19 -9.53
CA PRO A 398 28.41 -19.83 -8.36
C PRO A 398 26.88 -19.90 -8.43
N THR A 399 26.22 -18.78 -8.71
CA THR A 399 24.74 -18.72 -8.79
C THR A 399 24.16 -19.67 -9.82
N GLY A 400 24.75 -19.77 -11.02
CA GLY A 400 24.25 -20.68 -12.06
C GLY A 400 24.45 -22.15 -11.72
N VAL A 401 25.63 -22.51 -11.17
CA VAL A 401 25.91 -23.85 -10.67
C VAL A 401 24.93 -24.26 -9.57
N GLU A 402 24.70 -23.38 -8.59
CA GLU A 402 23.81 -23.61 -7.46
C GLU A 402 22.35 -23.78 -7.90
N LEU A 403 21.90 -22.95 -8.84
CA LEU A 403 20.53 -23.01 -9.36
C LEU A 403 20.32 -24.26 -10.23
N SER A 404 21.24 -24.59 -11.13
CA SER A 404 21.13 -25.80 -11.98
C SER A 404 21.03 -27.07 -11.15
N GLY A 405 21.88 -27.22 -10.13
CA GLY A 405 21.78 -28.35 -9.20
C GLY A 405 20.47 -28.38 -8.42
N THR A 406 20.01 -27.22 -7.97
CA THR A 406 18.75 -27.09 -7.22
C THR A 406 17.51 -27.47 -8.06
N ILE A 407 17.47 -27.06 -9.34
CA ILE A 407 16.39 -27.41 -10.27
C ILE A 407 16.42 -28.91 -10.58
N ALA A 408 17.61 -29.46 -10.90
CA ALA A 408 17.79 -30.87 -11.18
C ALA A 408 17.28 -31.75 -10.02
N GLU A 409 17.56 -31.34 -8.78
CA GLU A 409 17.10 -32.05 -7.59
C GLU A 409 15.62 -31.89 -7.31
N LEU A 410 15.07 -30.71 -7.51
CA LEU A 410 13.63 -30.48 -7.39
C LEU A 410 12.87 -31.43 -8.32
N ALA A 411 13.28 -31.50 -9.59
CA ALA A 411 12.65 -32.35 -10.59
C ALA A 411 12.78 -33.85 -10.26
N ARG A 412 14.00 -34.31 -9.98
CA ARG A 412 14.31 -35.75 -9.85
C ARG A 412 13.94 -36.37 -8.50
N ASN A 413 13.97 -35.59 -7.43
CA ASN A 413 13.78 -36.12 -6.07
C ASN A 413 12.47 -35.67 -5.44
N THR A 414 12.08 -34.40 -5.66
CA THR A 414 10.91 -33.83 -4.98
C THR A 414 9.63 -34.01 -5.79
N LEU A 415 9.66 -33.72 -7.09
CA LEU A 415 8.47 -33.76 -7.94
C LEU A 415 8.25 -35.12 -8.62
N ALA A 416 9.20 -36.04 -8.53
CA ALA A 416 9.18 -37.32 -9.25
C ALA A 416 7.92 -38.16 -9.03
N SER A 417 7.25 -38.03 -7.89
CA SER A 417 6.01 -38.73 -7.53
C SER A 417 4.74 -37.88 -7.62
N ASP A 418 4.88 -36.58 -7.87
CA ASP A 418 3.78 -35.61 -7.74
C ASP A 418 2.91 -35.57 -9.02
N PHE A 419 3.49 -35.89 -10.18
CA PHE A 419 2.83 -35.84 -11.49
C PHE A 419 2.42 -37.22 -12.00
N ARG A 420 1.48 -37.28 -12.98
CA ARG A 420 0.88 -38.55 -13.46
C ARG A 420 1.08 -38.76 -14.97
N SER A 421 1.04 -37.69 -15.75
CA SER A 421 1.11 -37.71 -17.21
C SER A 421 2.51 -37.39 -17.75
N ILE A 422 3.31 -36.71 -16.94
CA ILE A 422 4.75 -36.49 -17.19
C ILE A 422 5.62 -37.23 -16.18
N ASP A 423 6.88 -37.43 -16.55
CA ASP A 423 7.90 -37.94 -15.64
C ASP A 423 8.93 -36.83 -15.38
N PRO A 424 8.83 -36.10 -14.24
CA PRO A 424 9.77 -35.05 -13.88
C PRO A 424 11.23 -35.50 -13.81
N ARG A 425 11.51 -36.80 -13.69
CA ARG A 425 12.90 -37.30 -13.72
C ARG A 425 13.56 -37.16 -15.10
N LYS A 426 12.76 -37.02 -16.15
CA LYS A 426 13.20 -36.79 -17.54
C LYS A 426 13.45 -35.31 -17.85
N THR A 427 13.26 -34.42 -16.89
CA THR A 427 13.59 -33.00 -17.02
C THR A 427 15.03 -32.80 -17.44
N ARG A 428 15.22 -31.93 -18.44
CA ARG A 428 16.53 -31.49 -18.91
C ARG A 428 16.87 -30.15 -18.26
N VAL A 429 18.04 -30.08 -17.64
CA VAL A 429 18.58 -28.84 -17.09
C VAL A 429 19.88 -28.56 -17.82
N VAL A 430 19.95 -27.46 -18.56
CA VAL A 430 21.10 -27.09 -19.39
C VAL A 430 21.78 -25.85 -18.79
N LEU A 431 23.03 -26.01 -18.35
CA LEU A 431 23.87 -24.93 -17.85
C LEU A 431 24.82 -24.48 -18.96
N ILE A 432 24.73 -23.21 -19.37
CA ILE A 432 25.48 -22.66 -20.50
C ILE A 432 26.50 -21.64 -19.98
N GLU A 433 27.78 -21.82 -20.31
CA GLU A 433 28.87 -20.92 -19.95
C GLU A 433 29.68 -20.55 -21.20
N ALA A 434 29.90 -19.26 -21.41
CA ALA A 434 30.63 -18.75 -22.57
C ALA A 434 32.12 -19.09 -22.51
N GLY A 435 32.69 -19.15 -21.30
CA GLY A 435 34.07 -19.53 -21.05
C GLY A 435 34.32 -21.04 -21.11
N PRO A 436 35.60 -21.46 -21.01
CA PRO A 436 35.99 -22.86 -21.17
C PRO A 436 35.74 -23.72 -19.92
N ARG A 437 35.31 -23.14 -18.79
CA ARG A 437 35.12 -23.85 -17.52
C ARG A 437 34.11 -23.17 -16.59
N LEU A 438 33.42 -24.00 -15.79
CA LEU A 438 32.58 -23.54 -14.68
C LEU A 438 33.43 -22.99 -13.53
N LEU A 439 32.84 -22.12 -12.72
CA LEU A 439 33.46 -21.56 -11.51
C LEU A 439 34.89 -21.06 -11.77
N SER A 440 35.07 -20.21 -12.79
CA SER A 440 36.40 -19.82 -13.29
C SER A 440 37.34 -19.16 -12.25
N VAL A 441 36.77 -18.68 -11.13
CA VAL A 441 37.46 -18.14 -9.95
C VAL A 441 38.13 -19.24 -9.13
N PHE A 442 37.66 -20.47 -9.21
CA PHE A 442 38.23 -21.62 -8.51
C PHE A 442 39.39 -22.24 -9.31
N PRO A 443 40.30 -22.95 -8.62
CA PRO A 443 41.27 -23.84 -9.24
C PRO A 443 40.63 -24.84 -10.20
N GLU A 444 41.34 -25.16 -11.28
CA GLU A 444 40.85 -25.99 -12.38
C GLU A 444 40.40 -27.39 -11.92
N ASP A 445 41.07 -27.95 -10.92
CA ASP A 445 40.70 -29.23 -10.32
C ASP A 445 39.31 -29.22 -9.64
N LEU A 446 38.93 -28.08 -9.06
CA LEU A 446 37.60 -27.89 -8.44
C LEU A 446 36.53 -27.54 -9.48
N SER A 447 36.88 -26.79 -10.52
CA SER A 447 35.99 -26.53 -11.68
C SER A 447 35.60 -27.83 -12.38
N GLU A 448 36.58 -28.70 -12.66
CA GLU A 448 36.35 -29.97 -13.33
C GLU A 448 35.57 -30.96 -12.44
N TYR A 449 35.84 -30.97 -11.13
CA TYR A 449 35.02 -31.73 -10.18
C TYR A 449 33.56 -31.26 -10.19
N THR A 450 33.33 -29.95 -10.20
CA THR A 450 31.98 -29.35 -10.26
C THR A 450 31.24 -29.76 -11.51
N ARG A 451 31.89 -29.70 -12.69
CA ARG A 451 31.31 -30.15 -13.96
C ARG A 451 30.85 -31.61 -13.88
N ARG A 452 31.75 -32.52 -13.47
CA ARG A 452 31.44 -33.96 -13.34
C ARG A 452 30.32 -34.23 -12.34
N ALA A 453 30.28 -33.47 -11.24
CA ALA A 453 29.25 -33.60 -10.23
C ALA A 453 27.87 -33.17 -10.75
N LEU A 454 27.78 -32.05 -11.47
CA LEU A 454 26.54 -31.59 -12.13
C LEU A 454 26.07 -32.58 -13.21
N GLU A 455 26.98 -33.08 -14.04
CA GLU A 455 26.67 -34.09 -15.05
C GLU A 455 26.11 -35.37 -14.42
N LYS A 456 26.69 -35.81 -13.28
CA LYS A 456 26.18 -36.94 -12.51
C LYS A 456 24.79 -36.68 -11.90
N LEU A 457 24.46 -35.43 -11.59
CA LEU A 457 23.12 -35.02 -11.17
C LEU A 457 22.13 -34.94 -12.34
N GLY A 458 22.60 -35.10 -13.58
CA GLY A 458 21.81 -35.03 -14.81
C GLY A 458 21.62 -33.61 -15.35
N VAL A 459 22.57 -32.71 -15.08
CA VAL A 459 22.66 -31.39 -15.71
C VAL A 459 23.55 -31.48 -16.95
N GLU A 460 23.08 -30.96 -18.07
CA GLU A 460 23.84 -30.85 -19.31
C GLU A 460 24.68 -29.57 -19.26
N VAL A 461 26.00 -29.68 -19.32
CA VAL A 461 26.91 -28.52 -19.26
C VAL A 461 27.42 -28.19 -20.66
N GLN A 462 27.18 -26.97 -21.13
CA GLN A 462 27.69 -26.44 -22.39
C GLN A 462 28.71 -25.33 -22.11
N LEU A 463 29.94 -25.50 -22.59
CA LEU A 463 31.07 -24.58 -22.37
C LEU A 463 31.56 -24.01 -23.70
N GLY A 464 32.17 -22.83 -23.66
CA GLY A 464 32.87 -22.24 -24.81
C GLY A 464 31.96 -21.62 -25.88
N ALA A 465 30.65 -21.50 -25.63
CA ALA A 465 29.69 -20.91 -26.56
C ALA A 465 28.78 -19.91 -25.85
N PRO A 466 28.79 -18.61 -26.23
CA PRO A 466 27.85 -17.64 -25.68
C PRO A 466 26.44 -17.83 -26.26
N VAL A 467 25.45 -17.36 -25.51
CA VAL A 467 24.07 -17.18 -26.01
C VAL A 467 24.04 -15.96 -26.92
N THR A 468 23.48 -16.11 -28.12
CA THR A 468 23.37 -15.03 -29.11
C THR A 468 21.94 -14.52 -29.28
N GLU A 469 20.93 -15.33 -28.95
CA GLU A 469 19.52 -14.93 -28.95
C GLU A 469 18.77 -15.58 -27.77
N CYS A 470 17.79 -14.87 -27.22
CA CYS A 470 16.91 -15.35 -26.15
C CYS A 470 15.48 -14.89 -26.43
N SER A 471 14.52 -15.82 -26.37
CA SER A 471 13.09 -15.54 -26.59
C SER A 471 12.21 -16.34 -25.62
N ALA A 472 10.88 -16.18 -25.73
CA ALA A 472 9.92 -16.96 -24.96
C ALA A 472 9.88 -18.46 -25.33
N ASP A 473 10.52 -18.85 -26.44
CA ASP A 473 10.51 -20.22 -26.97
C ASP A 473 11.84 -20.95 -26.75
N GLY A 474 12.92 -20.24 -26.41
CA GLY A 474 14.21 -20.86 -26.15
C GLY A 474 15.39 -19.90 -26.32
N VAL A 475 16.59 -20.49 -26.47
CA VAL A 475 17.85 -19.77 -26.66
C VAL A 475 18.62 -20.28 -27.87
N LEU A 476 19.40 -19.41 -28.52
CA LEU A 476 20.34 -19.78 -29.58
C LEU A 476 21.77 -19.81 -29.01
N VAL A 477 22.42 -20.98 -29.08
CA VAL A 477 23.79 -21.18 -28.57
C VAL A 477 24.61 -21.97 -29.57
N GLY A 478 25.77 -21.43 -29.97
CA GLY A 478 26.65 -22.07 -30.95
C GLY A 478 25.95 -22.37 -32.30
N GLY A 479 25.00 -21.52 -32.70
CA GLY A 479 24.20 -21.70 -33.92
C GLY A 479 23.10 -22.77 -33.84
N LYS A 480 22.81 -23.33 -32.66
CA LYS A 480 21.73 -24.29 -32.45
C LYS A 480 20.67 -23.74 -31.51
N THR A 481 19.40 -23.84 -31.93
CA THR A 481 18.26 -23.45 -31.10
C THR A 481 17.98 -24.53 -30.06
N LEU A 482 17.88 -24.12 -28.79
CA LEU A 482 17.51 -24.96 -27.66
C LEU A 482 16.12 -24.54 -27.16
N PRO A 483 15.06 -25.30 -27.46
CA PRO A 483 13.71 -25.00 -26.99
C PRO A 483 13.60 -25.12 -25.47
N ALA A 484 13.13 -24.07 -24.81
CA ALA A 484 12.96 -24.03 -23.36
C ALA A 484 11.94 -22.97 -22.97
N LYS A 485 11.03 -23.30 -22.07
CA LYS A 485 10.02 -22.34 -21.55
C LYS A 485 10.41 -21.66 -20.25
N THR A 486 11.47 -22.15 -19.59
CA THR A 486 12.04 -21.52 -18.41
C THR A 486 13.52 -21.30 -18.62
N ILE A 487 13.90 -20.03 -18.76
CA ILE A 487 15.28 -19.57 -18.94
C ILE A 487 15.62 -18.68 -17.74
N VAL A 488 16.81 -18.84 -17.17
CA VAL A 488 17.28 -18.02 -16.04
C VAL A 488 18.67 -17.48 -16.34
N TRP A 489 18.85 -16.19 -16.10
CA TRP A 489 20.12 -15.50 -16.34
C TRP A 489 20.93 -15.38 -15.05
N ALA A 490 22.12 -15.98 -15.04
CA ALA A 490 23.06 -15.96 -13.91
C ALA A 490 24.45 -15.43 -14.33
N ALA A 491 24.54 -14.77 -15.48
CA ALA A 491 25.77 -14.24 -16.05
C ALA A 491 25.86 -12.71 -15.92
N GLY A 492 27.07 -12.19 -15.77
CA GLY A 492 27.33 -10.75 -15.85
C GLY A 492 26.82 -9.94 -14.65
N VAL A 493 27.58 -8.91 -14.29
CA VAL A 493 27.22 -7.97 -13.23
C VAL A 493 27.47 -6.56 -13.75
N GLN A 494 26.49 -5.67 -13.58
CA GLN A 494 26.57 -4.25 -13.91
C GLN A 494 26.30 -3.44 -12.65
N ALA A 495 27.19 -2.50 -12.32
CA ALA A 495 27.03 -1.66 -11.15
C ALA A 495 25.77 -0.78 -11.23
N SER A 496 25.22 -0.45 -10.06
CA SER A 496 24.17 0.57 -9.92
C SER A 496 24.64 1.94 -10.48
N PRO A 497 23.73 2.86 -10.83
CA PRO A 497 24.05 4.11 -11.54
C PRO A 497 24.78 5.18 -10.71
N ALA A 498 25.42 4.82 -9.59
CA ALA A 498 26.17 5.71 -8.72
C ALA A 498 27.23 6.54 -9.46
N ALA A 499 27.92 5.96 -10.44
CA ALA A 499 28.87 6.70 -11.27
C ALA A 499 28.21 7.83 -12.07
N ARG A 500 26.99 7.59 -12.58
CA ARG A 500 26.21 8.61 -13.29
C ARG A 500 25.73 9.70 -12.34
N TRP A 501 25.22 9.32 -11.16
CA TRP A 501 24.80 10.29 -10.14
C TRP A 501 25.94 11.20 -9.70
N LEU A 502 27.14 10.65 -9.56
CA LEU A 502 28.34 11.40 -9.16
C LEU A 502 29.04 12.09 -10.34
N SER A 503 28.66 11.80 -11.58
CA SER A 503 29.47 12.16 -12.77
C SER A 503 30.95 11.78 -12.61
N ALA A 504 31.21 10.62 -12.01
CA ALA A 504 32.55 10.13 -11.68
C ALA A 504 33.05 9.14 -12.74
N THR A 505 34.37 9.00 -12.87
CA THR A 505 34.96 8.02 -13.78
C THR A 505 34.60 6.60 -13.34
N ALA A 506 34.15 5.78 -14.29
CA ALA A 506 33.75 4.40 -14.06
C ALA A 506 34.49 3.42 -14.95
N ASP A 507 34.55 2.16 -14.51
CA ASP A 507 35.04 1.06 -15.35
C ASP A 507 33.97 0.56 -16.34
N ARG A 508 34.31 -0.46 -17.15
CA ARG A 508 33.39 -1.05 -18.14
C ARG A 508 32.12 -1.64 -17.53
N ALA A 509 32.14 -2.02 -16.25
CA ALA A 509 30.99 -2.56 -15.54
C ALA A 509 30.17 -1.44 -14.86
N GLY A 510 30.54 -0.17 -15.02
CA GLY A 510 29.88 0.99 -14.43
C GLY A 510 30.28 1.25 -12.96
N ARG A 511 31.30 0.57 -12.44
CA ARG A 511 31.76 0.74 -11.05
C ARG A 511 32.56 2.02 -10.91
N VAL A 512 32.32 2.77 -9.83
CA VAL A 512 33.04 4.03 -9.54
C VAL A 512 34.49 3.73 -9.20
N LEU A 513 35.44 4.36 -9.90
CA LEU A 513 36.86 4.29 -9.54
C LEU A 513 37.10 5.09 -8.26
N VAL A 514 37.51 4.41 -7.19
CA VAL A 514 37.74 5.02 -5.88
C VAL A 514 39.23 5.07 -5.53
N GLY A 515 39.59 6.01 -4.64
CA GLY A 515 40.92 6.10 -4.05
C GLY A 515 41.26 4.92 -3.13
N SER A 516 42.49 4.89 -2.63
CA SER A 516 42.97 3.83 -1.73
C SER A 516 42.26 3.81 -0.37
N ASP A 517 41.56 4.89 -0.02
CA ASP A 517 40.70 5.01 1.16
C ASP A 517 39.20 4.91 0.84
N LEU A 518 38.86 4.43 -0.36
CA LEU A 518 37.50 4.20 -0.85
C LEU A 518 36.66 5.48 -1.05
N THR A 519 37.28 6.66 -1.04
CA THR A 519 36.62 7.91 -1.42
C THR A 519 36.60 8.11 -2.92
N VAL A 520 35.64 8.89 -3.39
CA VAL A 520 35.62 9.38 -4.77
C VAL A 520 36.75 10.42 -4.92
N PRO A 521 37.54 10.40 -6.01
CA PRO A 521 38.55 11.43 -6.27
C PRO A 521 37.95 12.84 -6.17
N GLU A 522 38.68 13.78 -5.57
CA GLU A 522 38.26 15.17 -5.33
C GLU A 522 37.08 15.36 -4.35
N HIS A 523 36.46 14.27 -3.88
CA HIS A 523 35.30 14.27 -2.99
C HIS A 523 35.57 13.40 -1.74
N PRO A 524 36.40 13.88 -0.80
CA PRO A 524 36.76 13.11 0.40
C PRO A 524 35.56 12.78 1.30
N GLU A 525 34.45 13.51 1.19
CA GLU A 525 33.20 13.31 1.90
C GLU A 525 32.31 12.18 1.36
N ILE A 526 32.63 11.62 0.18
CA ILE A 526 31.83 10.58 -0.49
C ILE A 526 32.61 9.28 -0.58
N PHE A 527 32.09 8.22 0.02
CA PHE A 527 32.62 6.86 -0.06
C PHE A 527 31.76 5.99 -0.99
N VAL A 528 32.39 5.07 -1.71
CA VAL A 528 31.68 4.04 -2.48
C VAL A 528 32.20 2.66 -2.06
N VAL A 529 31.29 1.74 -1.75
CA VAL A 529 31.62 0.40 -1.25
C VAL A 529 30.78 -0.68 -1.94
N GLY A 530 31.19 -1.94 -1.77
CA GLY A 530 30.58 -3.12 -2.35
C GLY A 530 30.77 -3.20 -3.86
N ASP A 531 29.83 -3.85 -4.53
CA ASP A 531 29.89 -4.13 -5.97
C ASP A 531 29.83 -2.86 -6.84
N THR A 532 29.49 -1.71 -6.25
CA THR A 532 29.48 -0.41 -6.92
C THR A 532 30.87 0.24 -7.02
N ALA A 533 31.83 -0.22 -6.22
CA ALA A 533 33.18 0.33 -6.17
C ALA A 533 34.18 -0.50 -6.99
N ALA A 534 35.04 0.18 -7.76
CA ALA A 534 36.21 -0.40 -8.40
C ALA A 534 37.46 -0.06 -7.58
N VAL A 535 37.92 -1.04 -6.79
CA VAL A 535 39.09 -0.90 -5.91
C VAL A 535 40.27 -1.67 -6.50
N ALA A 536 41.34 -0.97 -6.87
CA ALA A 536 42.54 -1.59 -7.40
C ALA A 536 43.36 -2.28 -6.28
N MET A 537 43.82 -3.50 -6.55
CA MET A 537 44.76 -4.23 -5.70
C MET A 537 46.19 -4.06 -6.23
N PRO A 538 47.24 -4.25 -5.39
CA PRO A 538 48.65 -4.09 -5.80
C PRO A 538 49.09 -4.97 -6.97
N ASN A 539 48.39 -6.07 -7.23
CA ASN A 539 48.65 -6.99 -8.33
C ASN A 539 47.99 -6.59 -9.66
N GLY A 540 47.44 -5.37 -9.76
CA GLY A 540 46.78 -4.84 -10.95
C GLY A 540 45.35 -5.36 -11.19
N LYS A 541 44.81 -6.23 -10.31
CA LYS A 541 43.43 -6.70 -10.39
C LYS A 541 42.51 -5.87 -9.48
N PHE A 542 41.21 -5.90 -9.73
CA PHE A 542 40.22 -5.27 -8.87
C PHE A 542 39.73 -6.23 -7.78
N VAL A 543 39.35 -5.67 -6.62
CA VAL A 543 38.67 -6.42 -5.56
C VAL A 543 37.38 -7.04 -6.14
N PRO A 544 37.11 -8.33 -5.86
CA PRO A 544 35.92 -9.01 -6.38
C PRO A 544 34.63 -8.45 -5.75
N GLY A 545 33.55 -8.40 -6.55
CA GLY A 545 32.21 -8.03 -6.09
C GLY A 545 31.53 -9.19 -5.36
N ILE A 546 31.89 -9.37 -4.09
CA ILE A 546 31.37 -10.44 -3.23
C ILE A 546 31.05 -9.90 -1.83
N ALA A 547 30.11 -10.55 -1.14
CA ALA A 547 29.68 -10.13 0.19
C ALA A 547 30.84 -9.90 1.18
N PRO A 548 31.84 -10.80 1.34
CA PRO A 548 32.96 -10.57 2.26
C PRO A 548 33.77 -9.30 1.94
N ALA A 549 33.94 -8.96 0.66
CA ALA A 549 34.63 -7.74 0.26
C ALA A 549 33.82 -6.51 0.64
N ALA A 550 32.51 -6.51 0.37
CA ALA A 550 31.61 -5.43 0.77
C ALA A 550 31.61 -5.20 2.30
N LYS A 551 31.59 -6.28 3.10
CA LYS A 551 31.68 -6.20 4.57
C LYS A 551 32.99 -5.56 5.03
N GLN A 552 34.12 -6.00 4.48
CA GLN A 552 35.44 -5.45 4.82
C GLN A 552 35.57 -3.97 4.44
N GLN A 553 35.06 -3.59 3.26
CA GLN A 553 35.02 -2.20 2.82
C GLN A 553 34.15 -1.35 3.75
N GLY A 554 32.96 -1.84 4.13
CA GLY A 554 32.08 -1.14 5.06
C GLY A 554 32.71 -0.94 6.44
N ALA A 555 33.31 -1.99 6.99
CA ALA A 555 34.03 -1.92 8.27
C ALA A 555 35.22 -0.94 8.22
N TYR A 556 35.95 -0.91 7.10
CA TYR A 556 37.04 0.04 6.89
C TYR A 556 36.50 1.48 6.83
N VAL A 557 35.46 1.75 6.04
CA VAL A 557 34.86 3.10 5.92
C VAL A 557 34.33 3.59 7.27
N ALA A 558 33.66 2.75 8.04
CA ALA A 558 33.22 3.12 9.40
C ALA A 558 34.38 3.53 10.30
N LYS A 559 35.51 2.79 10.25
CA LYS A 559 36.72 3.13 10.99
C LYS A 559 37.32 4.46 10.52
N VAL A 560 37.36 4.72 9.21
CA VAL A 560 37.85 5.98 8.65
C VAL A 560 36.99 7.16 9.11
N ILE A 561 35.67 7.05 8.99
CA ILE A 561 34.73 8.08 9.46
C ILE A 561 34.93 8.34 10.97
N GLY A 562 34.96 7.29 11.78
CA GLY A 562 35.16 7.41 13.23
C GLY A 562 36.52 8.02 13.63
N GLN A 563 37.58 7.82 12.83
CA GLN A 563 38.88 8.47 13.03
C GLN A 563 38.84 9.95 12.65
N ARG A 564 38.24 10.29 11.50
CA ARG A 564 38.11 11.68 11.02
C ARG A 564 37.35 12.55 12.02
N LEU A 565 36.25 12.02 12.58
CA LEU A 565 35.46 12.72 13.60
C LEU A 565 36.22 12.98 14.91
N LYS A 566 37.25 12.18 15.20
CA LYS A 566 38.15 12.37 16.36
C LYS A 566 39.35 13.27 16.05
N GLY A 567 39.37 13.93 14.89
CA GLY A 567 40.49 14.76 14.43
C GLY A 567 41.78 13.98 14.15
N LYS A 568 41.70 12.64 14.00
CA LYS A 568 42.88 11.81 13.72
C LYS A 568 43.12 11.73 12.22
N LEU A 569 44.40 11.81 11.83
CA LEU A 569 44.81 11.51 10.46
C LEU A 569 44.45 10.05 10.13
N VAL A 570 43.84 9.84 8.97
CA VAL A 570 43.31 8.55 8.53
C VAL A 570 44.44 7.52 8.44
N SER A 571 44.26 6.37 9.09
CA SER A 571 45.26 5.31 9.12
C SER A 571 45.13 4.36 7.93
N ALA A 572 46.20 4.25 7.12
CA ALA A 572 46.53 3.21 6.13
C ALA A 572 45.49 2.91 5.02
N PRO A 573 45.92 2.63 3.78
CA PRO A 573 45.02 2.31 2.67
C PRO A 573 44.23 1.02 2.93
N PHE A 574 43.04 0.91 2.33
CA PHE A 574 42.23 -0.31 2.36
C PHE A 574 43.00 -1.48 1.74
N LYS A 575 43.06 -2.60 2.48
CA LYS A 575 43.65 -3.85 2.02
C LYS A 575 42.61 -4.95 2.11
N TYR A 576 42.25 -5.51 0.97
CA TYR A 576 41.33 -6.64 0.91
C TYR A 576 42.01 -7.93 1.36
N TRP A 577 41.39 -8.63 2.31
CA TRP A 577 41.81 -9.96 2.74
C TRP A 577 40.84 -11.02 2.21
N HIS A 578 41.32 -11.87 1.31
CA HIS A 578 40.50 -12.91 0.71
C HIS A 578 40.24 -14.05 1.71
N GLN A 579 38.97 -14.27 2.06
CA GLN A 579 38.55 -15.25 3.08
C GLN A 579 38.25 -16.66 2.53
N GLY A 580 38.44 -16.86 1.21
CA GLY A 580 38.15 -18.12 0.51
C GLY A 580 36.88 -18.05 -0.34
N ASN A 581 36.76 -18.98 -1.27
CA ASN A 581 35.62 -19.15 -2.16
C ASN A 581 34.85 -20.41 -1.79
N LEU A 582 33.52 -20.33 -1.74
CA LEU A 582 32.63 -21.43 -1.43
C LEU A 582 31.51 -21.46 -2.46
N ALA A 583 31.21 -22.64 -3.01
CA ALA A 583 30.06 -22.83 -3.90
C ALA A 583 29.44 -24.21 -3.65
N THR A 584 28.11 -24.28 -3.59
CA THR A 584 27.42 -25.58 -3.55
C THR A 584 27.07 -26.04 -4.96
N ILE A 585 27.05 -27.36 -5.16
CA ILE A 585 26.73 -27.97 -6.46
C ILE A 585 25.32 -28.57 -6.43
N GLY A 586 24.94 -29.14 -5.28
CA GLY A 586 23.64 -29.77 -5.04
C GLY A 586 23.57 -30.33 -3.60
N ARG A 587 22.55 -31.11 -3.28
CA ARG A 587 22.36 -31.89 -2.06
C ARG A 587 23.61 -32.69 -1.76
N SER A 588 24.28 -32.27 -0.70
CA SER A 588 25.45 -32.94 -0.13
C SER A 588 26.74 -32.81 -0.93
N LEU A 589 26.86 -31.87 -1.89
CA LEU A 589 28.11 -31.64 -2.62
C LEU A 589 28.43 -30.14 -2.71
N ALA A 590 29.66 -29.77 -2.35
CA ALA A 590 30.18 -28.41 -2.48
C ALA A 590 31.68 -28.44 -2.82
N VAL A 591 32.19 -27.27 -3.21
CA VAL A 591 33.63 -27.00 -3.36
C VAL A 591 34.01 -25.77 -2.53
N ILE A 592 35.16 -25.86 -1.88
CA ILE A 592 35.73 -24.78 -1.06
C ILE A 592 37.19 -24.62 -1.43
N ASP A 593 37.58 -23.37 -1.67
CA ASP A 593 38.96 -22.95 -1.86
C ASP A 593 39.33 -21.89 -0.82
N MET A 594 40.20 -22.25 0.12
CA MET A 594 40.74 -21.33 1.13
C MET A 594 42.21 -20.99 0.87
N GLY A 595 42.72 -21.18 -0.35
CA GLY A 595 44.14 -21.01 -0.69
C GLY A 595 44.92 -22.32 -0.53
N PRO A 596 45.71 -22.52 0.56
CA PRO A 596 46.44 -23.78 0.77
C PRO A 596 45.52 -24.98 1.04
N VAL A 597 44.29 -24.74 1.49
CA VAL A 597 43.31 -25.80 1.80
C VAL A 597 42.20 -25.79 0.77
N LYS A 598 42.02 -26.93 0.09
CA LYS A 598 40.94 -27.17 -0.88
C LYS A 598 40.08 -28.34 -0.39
N LEU A 599 38.76 -28.17 -0.33
CA LEU A 599 37.82 -29.22 0.06
C LEU A 599 36.80 -29.46 -1.05
N ARG A 600 36.39 -30.72 -1.22
CA ARG A 600 35.35 -31.13 -2.18
C ARG A 600 34.41 -32.19 -1.60
N GLY A 601 33.21 -32.26 -2.14
CA GLY A 601 32.22 -33.31 -1.82
C GLY A 601 31.43 -33.04 -0.54
N ALA A 602 30.95 -34.10 0.12
CA ALA A 602 30.04 -34.00 1.25
C ALA A 602 30.64 -33.34 2.50
N PHE A 603 31.93 -33.55 2.74
CA PHE A 603 32.62 -32.86 3.83
C PHE A 603 32.68 -31.34 3.58
N ALA A 604 33.02 -30.92 2.35
CA ALA A 604 32.98 -29.52 1.97
C ALA A 604 31.57 -28.92 2.11
N TRP A 605 30.53 -29.70 1.81
CA TRP A 605 29.14 -29.25 1.96
C TRP A 605 28.74 -29.01 3.43
N TRP A 606 29.20 -29.82 4.38
CA TRP A 606 28.99 -29.56 5.80
C TRP A 606 29.71 -28.30 6.27
N VAL A 607 30.96 -28.10 5.85
CA VAL A 607 31.72 -26.87 6.15
C VAL A 607 31.00 -25.65 5.55
N TRP A 608 30.49 -25.77 4.32
CA TRP A 608 29.69 -24.72 3.66
C TRP A 608 28.45 -24.36 4.48
N LYS A 609 27.70 -25.35 4.99
CA LYS A 609 26.52 -25.10 5.83
C LYS A 609 26.87 -24.34 7.10
N LEU A 610 27.90 -24.80 7.81
CA LEU A 610 28.36 -24.16 9.06
C LEU A 610 28.81 -22.72 8.82
N ALA A 611 29.57 -22.47 7.75
CA ALA A 611 30.02 -21.13 7.39
C ALA A 611 28.84 -20.20 7.08
N HIS A 612 27.86 -20.63 6.30
CA HIS A 612 26.70 -19.80 5.95
C HIS A 612 25.79 -19.52 7.16
N ILE A 613 25.59 -20.49 8.05
CA ILE A 613 24.89 -20.27 9.33
C ILE A 613 25.62 -19.21 10.17
N TYR A 614 26.95 -19.27 10.23
CA TYR A 614 27.74 -18.29 10.97
C TYR A 614 27.56 -16.87 10.41
N PHE A 615 27.49 -16.70 9.09
CA PHE A 615 27.34 -15.40 8.43
C PHE A 615 25.91 -14.83 8.40
N LEU A 616 24.89 -15.63 8.71
CA LEU A 616 23.50 -15.16 8.85
C LEU A 616 23.34 -14.17 10.01
N ILE A 617 22.46 -13.19 9.84
CA ILE A 617 22.19 -12.15 10.85
C ILE A 617 21.14 -12.64 11.86
N GLY A 618 21.47 -12.56 13.15
CA GLY A 618 20.56 -12.84 14.27
C GLY A 618 20.42 -14.32 14.66
N GLY A 619 20.39 -14.60 15.97
CA GLY A 619 20.38 -15.97 16.51
C GLY A 619 19.14 -16.80 16.14
N LYS A 620 17.95 -16.18 16.10
CA LYS A 620 16.69 -16.87 15.73
C LYS A 620 16.72 -17.39 14.30
N ASN A 621 17.25 -16.61 13.36
CA ASN A 621 17.26 -16.97 11.93
C ASN A 621 18.30 -18.06 11.65
N ARG A 622 19.45 -18.00 12.33
CA ARG A 622 20.43 -19.09 12.33
C ARG A 622 19.81 -20.42 12.75
N LEU A 623 19.03 -20.40 13.83
CA LEU A 623 18.32 -21.58 14.31
C LEU A 623 17.23 -22.04 13.33
N SER A 624 16.44 -21.11 12.77
CA SER A 624 15.40 -21.42 11.78
C SER A 624 15.99 -22.11 10.55
N VAL A 625 17.02 -21.52 9.92
CA VAL A 625 17.67 -22.09 8.73
C VAL A 625 18.32 -23.44 9.06
N ALA A 626 18.95 -23.58 10.23
CA ALA A 626 19.51 -24.85 10.66
C ALA A 626 18.43 -25.94 10.81
N ILE A 627 17.29 -25.63 11.43
CA ILE A 627 16.14 -26.55 11.56
C ILE A 627 15.57 -26.88 10.19
N SER A 628 15.35 -25.89 9.33
CA SER A 628 14.84 -26.09 7.96
C SER A 628 15.75 -26.99 7.15
N TRP A 629 17.08 -26.83 7.25
CA TRP A 629 18.04 -27.73 6.60
C TRP A 629 18.05 -29.15 7.16
N VAL A 630 17.87 -29.33 8.48
CA VAL A 630 17.73 -30.65 9.09
C VAL A 630 16.44 -31.32 8.60
N TRP A 631 15.33 -30.60 8.62
CA TRP A 631 14.01 -31.09 8.19
C TRP A 631 13.97 -31.43 6.70
N ASN A 632 14.52 -30.55 5.84
CA ASN A 632 14.68 -30.81 4.41
C ASN A 632 15.53 -32.05 4.13
N HIS A 633 16.54 -32.32 4.97
CA HIS A 633 17.39 -33.49 4.83
C HIS A 633 16.70 -34.78 5.29
N SER A 634 15.95 -34.74 6.40
CA SER A 634 15.36 -35.93 7.02
C SER A 634 13.99 -36.34 6.45
N ILE A 635 13.12 -35.39 6.12
CA ILE A 635 11.70 -35.66 5.78
C ILE A 635 11.39 -35.30 4.31
N GLY A 636 12.31 -34.61 3.60
CA GLY A 636 12.12 -34.22 2.20
C GLY A 636 11.05 -33.13 1.99
N TYR A 637 10.53 -32.55 3.06
CA TYR A 637 9.44 -31.59 3.04
C TYR A 637 9.90 -30.19 2.61
N ARG A 638 9.59 -29.79 1.36
CA ARG A 638 9.76 -28.40 0.87
C ARG A 638 8.43 -27.64 1.02
N GLY A 639 8.30 -26.88 2.11
CA GLY A 639 7.03 -26.24 2.53
C GLY A 639 6.60 -24.98 1.76
N SER A 640 7.40 -24.47 0.82
CA SER A 640 7.12 -23.21 0.10
C SER A 640 6.82 -23.37 -1.39
N ARG A 641 6.19 -24.48 -1.78
CA ARG A 641 5.85 -24.84 -3.18
C ARG A 641 4.52 -24.24 -3.68
N LEU A 642 4.14 -23.06 -3.19
CA LEU A 642 2.93 -22.36 -3.63
C LEU A 642 3.22 -21.51 -4.86
N ILE A 643 2.37 -21.64 -5.89
CA ILE A 643 2.36 -20.75 -7.04
C ILE A 643 1.52 -19.52 -6.64
N MET A 644 2.18 -18.40 -6.37
CA MET A 644 1.51 -17.12 -6.14
C MET A 644 1.17 -16.53 -7.52
N ARG A 645 -0.11 -16.59 -7.93
CA ARG A 645 -0.59 -15.82 -9.08
C ARG A 645 -1.05 -14.45 -8.59
N GLY A 646 -0.69 -13.38 -9.29
CA GLY A 646 -1.40 -12.11 -9.17
C GLY A 646 -2.83 -12.30 -9.71
N ALA A 647 -3.79 -11.55 -9.15
CA ALA A 647 -5.16 -11.62 -9.63
C ALA A 647 -5.21 -11.27 -11.13
N THR A 648 -5.79 -12.15 -11.92
CA THR A 648 -6.00 -11.95 -13.36
C THR A 648 -7.16 -10.99 -13.60
N GLU A 649 -7.20 -10.31 -14.74
CA GLU A 649 -8.34 -9.46 -15.15
C GLU A 649 -9.68 -10.23 -15.12
N ALA A 650 -9.63 -11.56 -15.33
CA ALA A 650 -10.78 -12.45 -15.20
C ALA A 650 -11.29 -12.60 -13.76
N GLU A 651 -10.41 -12.55 -12.75
CA GLU A 651 -10.77 -12.59 -11.33
C GLU A 651 -11.36 -11.25 -10.85
N GLN A 652 -10.90 -10.12 -11.42
CA GLN A 652 -11.50 -8.80 -11.19
C GLN A 652 -12.89 -8.68 -11.84
N ALA A 653 -13.06 -9.20 -13.06
CA ALA A 653 -14.38 -9.29 -13.71
C ALA A 653 -15.32 -10.23 -12.95
N ALA A 654 -14.83 -11.37 -12.47
CA ALA A 654 -15.62 -12.31 -11.66
C ALA A 654 -16.15 -11.65 -10.37
N SER A 655 -15.34 -10.82 -9.71
CA SER A 655 -15.74 -10.07 -8.51
C SER A 655 -16.99 -9.21 -8.74
N GLN A 656 -17.05 -8.44 -9.83
CA GLN A 656 -18.22 -7.59 -10.13
C GLN A 656 -19.48 -8.42 -10.39
N VAL A 657 -19.35 -9.55 -11.08
CA VAL A 657 -20.46 -10.47 -11.35
C VAL A 657 -21.00 -11.08 -10.04
N GLU A 658 -20.11 -11.50 -9.15
CA GLU A 658 -20.46 -12.11 -7.86
C GLU A 658 -21.17 -11.13 -6.92
N ILE A 659 -20.72 -9.86 -6.90
CA ILE A 659 -21.35 -8.79 -6.12
C ILE A 659 -22.77 -8.51 -6.65
N ALA A 660 -22.93 -8.36 -7.97
CA ALA A 660 -24.24 -8.11 -8.58
C ALA A 660 -25.24 -9.24 -8.33
N ILE A 661 -24.79 -10.50 -8.43
CA ILE A 661 -25.61 -11.67 -8.08
C ILE A 661 -25.99 -11.62 -6.60
N SER A 662 -25.07 -11.29 -5.70
CA SER A 662 -25.32 -11.25 -4.26
C SER A 662 -26.40 -10.22 -3.89
N ILE A 663 -26.29 -8.99 -4.39
CA ILE A 663 -27.26 -7.92 -4.16
C ILE A 663 -28.66 -8.34 -4.63
N GLY A 664 -28.76 -8.81 -5.88
CA GLY A 664 -30.07 -9.13 -6.45
C GLY A 664 -30.69 -10.39 -5.85
N MET A 665 -29.89 -11.41 -5.56
CA MET A 665 -30.37 -12.64 -4.95
C MET A 665 -30.76 -12.46 -3.48
N ALA A 666 -30.05 -11.64 -2.71
CA ALA A 666 -30.43 -11.36 -1.31
C ALA A 666 -31.82 -10.71 -1.23
N SER A 667 -32.08 -9.71 -2.07
CA SER A 667 -33.40 -9.07 -2.14
C SER A 667 -34.48 -10.03 -2.66
N PHE A 668 -34.16 -10.89 -3.64
CA PHE A 668 -35.09 -11.92 -4.11
C PHE A 668 -35.46 -12.92 -3.01
N LEU A 669 -34.48 -13.37 -2.21
CA LEU A 669 -34.71 -14.26 -1.07
C LEU A 669 -35.58 -13.60 -0.01
N ALA A 670 -35.37 -12.31 0.28
CA ALA A 670 -36.24 -11.54 1.18
C ALA A 670 -37.69 -11.52 0.67
N VAL A 671 -37.92 -11.33 -0.63
CA VAL A 671 -39.28 -11.38 -1.22
C VAL A 671 -39.90 -12.76 -1.11
N LEU A 672 -39.14 -13.84 -1.40
CA LEU A 672 -39.64 -15.21 -1.27
C LEU A 672 -40.08 -15.51 0.17
N GLU A 673 -39.26 -15.13 1.14
CA GLU A 673 -39.56 -15.38 2.55
C GLU A 673 -40.70 -14.50 3.07
N TRP A 674 -40.78 -13.23 2.64
CA TRP A 674 -41.93 -12.36 2.90
C TRP A 674 -43.24 -12.98 2.38
N ARG A 675 -43.22 -13.49 1.15
CA ARG A 675 -44.38 -14.17 0.56
C ARG A 675 -44.73 -15.45 1.30
N LEU A 676 -43.75 -16.22 1.75
CA LEU A 676 -43.97 -17.39 2.61
C LEU A 676 -44.69 -16.99 3.90
N LEU A 677 -44.24 -15.93 4.59
CA LEU A 677 -44.83 -15.48 5.85
C LEU A 677 -46.28 -15.01 5.70
N ILE A 678 -46.61 -14.36 4.58
CA ILE A 678 -47.96 -13.85 4.33
C ILE A 678 -48.91 -14.96 3.85
N THR A 679 -48.44 -15.82 2.95
CA THR A 679 -49.32 -16.76 2.24
C THR A 679 -49.35 -18.16 2.85
N GLY A 680 -48.34 -18.54 3.63
CA GLY A 680 -48.15 -19.90 4.13
C GLY A 680 -47.81 -20.93 3.05
N ASP A 681 -47.60 -20.52 1.80
CA ASP A 681 -47.32 -21.43 0.68
C ASP A 681 -45.87 -21.93 0.71
N GLU A 682 -45.70 -23.20 1.06
CA GLU A 682 -44.41 -23.89 1.22
C GLU A 682 -43.55 -23.90 -0.05
N THR A 683 -44.14 -23.68 -1.23
CA THR A 683 -43.36 -23.55 -2.48
C THR A 683 -42.36 -22.40 -2.41
N TYR A 684 -42.66 -21.32 -1.68
CA TYR A 684 -41.71 -20.22 -1.49
C TYR A 684 -40.52 -20.62 -0.62
N ARG A 685 -40.72 -21.55 0.34
CA ARG A 685 -39.63 -22.12 1.15
C ARG A 685 -38.72 -23.01 0.29
N ASP A 686 -39.28 -23.80 -0.60
CA ASP A 686 -38.51 -24.63 -1.53
C ASP A 686 -37.66 -23.77 -2.48
N LEU A 687 -38.26 -22.72 -3.04
CA LEU A 687 -37.54 -21.74 -3.86
C LEU A 687 -36.45 -21.04 -3.06
N TYR A 688 -36.74 -20.62 -1.82
CA TYR A 688 -35.75 -20.00 -0.94
C TYR A 688 -34.55 -20.94 -0.71
N ARG A 689 -34.78 -22.21 -0.36
CA ARG A 689 -33.71 -23.19 -0.11
C ARG A 689 -32.87 -23.49 -1.35
N PHE A 690 -33.48 -23.46 -2.53
CA PHE A 690 -32.75 -23.61 -3.78
C PHE A 690 -31.84 -22.40 -4.04
N TRP A 691 -32.42 -21.20 -4.01
CA TRP A 691 -31.72 -19.96 -4.38
C TRP A 691 -30.72 -19.48 -3.31
N SER A 692 -30.94 -19.80 -2.03
CA SER A 692 -30.01 -19.47 -0.93
C SER A 692 -28.66 -20.16 -1.08
N LYS A 693 -28.59 -21.36 -1.69
CA LYS A 693 -27.33 -22.04 -1.99
C LYS A 693 -26.53 -21.29 -3.05
N ILE A 694 -27.20 -20.85 -4.12
CA ILE A 694 -26.57 -20.09 -5.21
C ILE A 694 -26.10 -18.73 -4.69
N PHE A 695 -26.95 -18.06 -3.89
CA PHE A 695 -26.57 -16.85 -3.17
C PHE A 695 -25.35 -17.07 -2.29
N ALA A 696 -25.31 -18.13 -1.46
CA ALA A 696 -24.17 -18.38 -0.57
C ALA A 696 -22.86 -18.62 -1.32
N ILE A 697 -22.90 -19.29 -2.48
CA ILE A 697 -21.72 -19.46 -3.34
C ILE A 697 -21.26 -18.11 -3.90
N GLY A 698 -22.18 -17.33 -4.48
CA GLY A 698 -21.86 -16.00 -5.03
C GLY A 698 -21.34 -15.04 -3.96
N PHE A 699 -21.96 -15.03 -2.78
CA PHE A 699 -21.56 -14.23 -1.65
C PHE A 699 -20.18 -14.64 -1.12
N GLY A 700 -19.95 -15.94 -0.93
CA GLY A 700 -18.66 -16.45 -0.44
C GLY A 700 -17.50 -16.12 -1.38
N MET A 701 -17.70 -16.27 -2.69
CA MET A 701 -16.72 -15.88 -3.69
C MET A 701 -16.50 -14.36 -3.72
N GLY A 702 -17.59 -13.57 -3.68
CA GLY A 702 -17.54 -12.11 -3.66
C GLY A 702 -16.81 -11.54 -2.45
N VAL A 703 -16.89 -12.20 -1.28
CA VAL A 703 -16.09 -11.83 -0.10
C VAL A 703 -14.60 -12.06 -0.36
N VAL A 704 -14.23 -13.19 -0.96
CA VAL A 704 -12.83 -13.52 -1.26
C VAL A 704 -12.25 -12.52 -2.26
N SER A 705 -12.95 -12.25 -3.35
CA SER A 705 -12.51 -11.30 -4.37
C SER A 705 -12.51 -9.85 -3.86
N GLY A 706 -13.52 -9.48 -3.07
CA GLY A 706 -13.63 -8.15 -2.46
C GLY A 706 -12.49 -7.82 -1.51
N VAL A 707 -12.03 -8.80 -0.72
CA VAL A 707 -10.84 -8.64 0.14
C VAL A 707 -9.60 -8.33 -0.69
N VAL A 708 -9.40 -9.01 -1.83
CA VAL A 708 -8.27 -8.74 -2.72
C VAL A 708 -8.33 -7.30 -3.23
N MET A 709 -9.48 -6.88 -3.79
CA MET A 709 -9.67 -5.53 -4.33
C MET A 709 -9.41 -4.43 -3.30
N ALA A 710 -9.81 -4.63 -2.03
CA ALA A 710 -9.57 -3.65 -0.97
C ALA A 710 -8.07 -3.38 -0.75
N TYR A 711 -7.21 -4.39 -0.88
CA TYR A 711 -5.76 -4.24 -0.75
C TYR A 711 -5.06 -3.76 -2.03
N GLU A 712 -5.68 -3.92 -3.21
CA GLU A 712 -5.10 -3.45 -4.48
C GLU A 712 -4.89 -1.93 -4.51
N PHE A 713 -5.77 -1.15 -3.87
CA PHE A 713 -5.58 0.29 -3.73
C PHE A 713 -4.23 0.65 -3.09
N GLY A 714 -3.80 -0.10 -2.07
CA GLY A 714 -2.53 0.14 -1.39
C GLY A 714 -1.33 -0.50 -2.07
N THR A 715 -1.50 -1.67 -2.67
CA THR A 715 -0.40 -2.48 -3.22
C THR A 715 -0.06 -2.13 -4.67
N ASN A 716 -1.07 -1.96 -5.53
CA ASN A 716 -0.89 -1.63 -6.95
C ASN A 716 -1.02 -0.12 -7.22
N TRP A 717 -1.84 0.58 -6.44
CA TRP A 717 -2.16 2.00 -6.66
C TRP A 717 -1.75 2.89 -5.48
N SER A 718 -0.58 2.63 -4.90
CA SER A 718 -0.07 3.32 -3.70
C SER A 718 0.00 4.85 -3.85
N GLY A 719 0.31 5.33 -5.06
CA GLY A 719 0.28 6.76 -5.40
C GLY A 719 -1.13 7.35 -5.30
N PHE A 720 -2.13 6.67 -5.88
CA PHE A 720 -3.55 7.06 -5.74
C PHE A 720 -3.97 7.06 -4.28
N SER A 721 -3.63 6.03 -3.51
CA SER A 721 -3.94 5.97 -2.08
C SER A 721 -3.30 7.11 -1.28
N THR A 722 -2.11 7.56 -1.68
CA THR A 722 -1.44 8.71 -1.05
C THR A 722 -2.17 10.03 -1.34
N VAL A 723 -2.68 10.18 -2.57
CA VAL A 723 -3.34 11.41 -3.02
C VAL A 723 -4.80 11.47 -2.55
N ALA A 724 -5.59 10.43 -2.81
CA ALA A 724 -7.04 10.41 -2.60
C ALA A 724 -7.49 9.70 -1.32
N GLY A 725 -6.56 9.08 -0.57
CA GLY A 725 -6.89 8.22 0.58
C GLY A 725 -7.67 8.90 1.70
N ASN A 726 -7.57 10.22 1.87
CA ASN A 726 -8.36 10.95 2.88
C ASN A 726 -9.85 11.04 2.53
N VAL A 727 -10.23 10.75 1.29
CA VAL A 727 -11.63 10.68 0.84
C VAL A 727 -12.06 9.23 0.66
N THR A 728 -11.31 8.46 -0.14
CA THR A 728 -11.70 7.08 -0.49
C THR A 728 -11.58 6.13 0.70
N GLY A 729 -10.53 6.28 1.52
CA GLY A 729 -10.29 5.43 2.69
C GLY A 729 -11.44 5.44 3.70
N PRO A 730 -11.93 6.62 4.16
CA PRO A 730 -13.09 6.69 5.03
C PRO A 730 -14.36 6.09 4.42
N LEU A 731 -14.67 6.36 3.14
CA LEU A 731 -15.87 5.80 2.48
C LEU A 731 -15.85 4.27 2.45
N LEU A 732 -14.71 3.67 2.10
CA LEU A 732 -14.52 2.22 2.13
C LEU A 732 -14.51 1.66 3.57
N THR A 733 -14.05 2.44 4.55
CA THR A 733 -14.13 2.03 5.96
C THR A 733 -15.57 2.02 6.46
N TYR A 734 -16.38 3.03 6.09
CA TYR A 734 -17.80 3.08 6.43
C TYR A 734 -18.59 1.92 5.81
N GLU A 735 -18.22 1.51 4.59
CA GLU A 735 -18.76 0.29 3.99
C GLU A 735 -18.58 -0.92 4.92
N VAL A 736 -17.35 -1.17 5.40
CA VAL A 736 -17.09 -2.29 6.32
C VAL A 736 -17.90 -2.17 7.61
N LEU A 737 -17.93 -0.97 8.20
CA LEU A 737 -18.59 -0.72 9.48
C LEU A 737 -20.12 -0.87 9.42
N THR A 738 -20.74 -0.47 8.31
CA THR A 738 -22.21 -0.35 8.21
C THR A 738 -22.87 -1.45 7.36
N ALA A 739 -22.16 -1.99 6.37
CA ALA A 739 -22.68 -3.04 5.49
C ALA A 739 -22.08 -4.41 5.84
N PHE A 740 -20.75 -4.58 5.77
CA PHE A 740 -20.15 -5.92 5.89
C PHE A 740 -20.41 -6.57 7.25
N PHE A 741 -20.30 -5.82 8.36
CA PHE A 741 -20.66 -6.37 9.67
C PHE A 741 -22.14 -6.73 9.78
N LEU A 742 -23.02 -5.95 9.15
CA LEU A 742 -24.45 -6.25 9.12
C LEU A 742 -24.72 -7.54 8.34
N GLU A 743 -24.17 -7.66 7.14
CA GLU A 743 -24.31 -8.87 6.31
C GLU A 743 -23.73 -10.10 7.01
N ALA A 744 -22.45 -10.04 7.41
CA ALA A 744 -21.76 -11.16 8.03
C ALA A 744 -22.41 -11.58 9.35
N GLY A 745 -22.91 -10.62 10.14
CA GLY A 745 -23.59 -10.88 11.41
C GLY A 745 -24.90 -11.65 11.24
N PHE A 746 -25.67 -11.36 10.19
CA PHE A 746 -26.97 -12.00 9.95
C PHE A 746 -26.94 -13.18 8.95
N LEU A 747 -25.87 -13.31 8.15
CA LEU A 747 -25.72 -14.37 7.15
C LEU A 747 -25.81 -15.77 7.75
N GLY A 748 -25.15 -16.00 8.89
CA GLY A 748 -25.20 -17.31 9.56
C GLY A 748 -26.62 -17.71 9.98
N ILE A 749 -27.42 -16.74 10.42
CA ILE A 749 -28.83 -16.96 10.78
C ILE A 749 -29.66 -17.20 9.52
N MET A 750 -29.44 -16.42 8.46
CA MET A 750 -30.13 -16.57 7.17
C MET A 750 -29.89 -17.95 6.53
N LEU A 751 -28.67 -18.49 6.59
CA LEU A 751 -28.33 -19.77 5.95
C LEU A 751 -28.69 -20.98 6.82
N PHE A 752 -28.55 -20.88 8.15
CA PHE A 752 -28.63 -22.05 9.05
C PHE A 752 -29.71 -21.92 10.14
N GLY A 753 -30.48 -20.84 10.16
CA GLY A 753 -31.40 -20.49 11.26
C GLY A 753 -32.80 -21.09 11.18
N TRP A 754 -33.22 -21.69 10.06
CA TRP A 754 -34.60 -22.16 9.82
C TRP A 754 -35.25 -22.96 10.96
N ASN A 755 -34.48 -23.78 11.70
CA ASN A 755 -34.97 -24.59 12.83
C ASN A 755 -34.38 -24.15 14.18
N ARG A 756 -33.70 -23.00 14.23
CA ARG A 756 -32.98 -22.49 15.41
C ARG A 756 -33.53 -21.16 15.91
N VAL A 757 -34.17 -20.39 15.04
CA VAL A 757 -34.81 -19.11 15.37
C VAL A 757 -36.26 -19.10 14.89
N SER A 758 -37.07 -18.14 15.38
CA SER A 758 -38.44 -17.99 14.91
C SER A 758 -38.49 -17.56 13.44
N ALA A 759 -39.58 -17.86 12.73
CA ALA A 759 -39.74 -17.48 11.32
C ALA A 759 -39.64 -15.96 11.10
N ARG A 760 -40.09 -15.14 12.06
CA ARG A 760 -39.94 -13.68 12.01
C ARG A 760 -38.49 -13.23 12.21
N ALA A 761 -37.75 -13.89 13.09
CA ALA A 761 -36.33 -13.61 13.30
C ALA A 761 -35.48 -14.06 12.11
N HIS A 762 -35.83 -15.19 11.48
CA HIS A 762 -35.20 -15.64 10.24
C HIS A 762 -35.42 -14.63 9.11
N PHE A 763 -36.66 -14.19 8.90
CA PHE A 763 -36.97 -13.17 7.90
C PHE A 763 -36.27 -11.84 8.18
N PHE A 764 -36.21 -11.42 9.45
CA PHE A 764 -35.43 -10.25 9.85
C PHE A 764 -33.96 -10.41 9.45
N ALA A 765 -33.34 -11.57 9.68
CA ALA A 765 -31.97 -11.83 9.25
C ALA A 765 -31.81 -11.75 7.73
N THR A 766 -32.69 -12.38 6.95
CA THR A 766 -32.69 -12.28 5.48
C THR A 766 -32.81 -10.82 5.02
N LEU A 767 -33.67 -10.03 5.67
CA LEU A 767 -33.85 -8.62 5.37
C LEU A 767 -32.61 -7.79 5.71
N MET A 768 -31.95 -8.06 6.85
CA MET A 768 -30.71 -7.39 7.23
C MET A 768 -29.58 -7.68 6.24
N VAL A 769 -29.46 -8.92 5.75
CA VAL A 769 -28.49 -9.26 4.70
C VAL A 769 -28.80 -8.50 3.42
N ALA A 770 -30.06 -8.49 2.97
CA ALA A 770 -30.46 -7.74 1.76
C ALA A 770 -30.19 -6.23 1.89
N ILE A 771 -30.54 -5.62 3.03
CA ILE A 771 -30.27 -4.21 3.31
C ILE A 771 -28.76 -3.93 3.37
N GLY A 772 -27.99 -4.80 4.02
CA GLY A 772 -26.54 -4.70 4.07
C GLY A 772 -25.94 -4.60 2.67
N THR A 773 -26.32 -5.49 1.75
CA THR A 773 -25.78 -5.47 0.38
C THR A 773 -26.08 -4.18 -0.39
N LEU A 774 -27.22 -3.54 -0.09
CA LEU A 774 -27.58 -2.24 -0.66
C LEU A 774 -26.80 -1.08 -0.01
N ILE A 775 -26.54 -1.15 1.30
CA ILE A 775 -25.69 -0.17 1.99
C ILE A 775 -24.23 -0.29 1.50
N SER A 776 -23.73 -1.50 1.23
CA SER A 776 -22.40 -1.68 0.60
C SER A 776 -22.37 -1.00 -0.76
N THR A 777 -23.37 -1.27 -1.61
CA THR A 777 -23.53 -0.62 -2.92
C THR A 777 -23.51 0.91 -2.83
N PHE A 778 -24.14 1.49 -1.80
CA PHE A 778 -24.12 2.93 -1.55
C PHE A 778 -22.70 3.45 -1.32
N TRP A 779 -21.92 2.85 -0.43
CA TRP A 779 -20.59 3.36 -0.07
C TRP A 779 -19.56 3.16 -1.19
N ILE A 780 -19.55 2.00 -1.83
CA ILE A 780 -18.62 1.73 -2.93
C ILE A 780 -18.88 2.64 -4.12
N LEU A 781 -20.15 2.87 -4.47
CA LEU A 781 -20.51 3.79 -5.56
C LEU A 781 -20.34 5.25 -5.17
N SER A 782 -20.43 5.60 -3.90
CA SER A 782 -20.09 6.94 -3.43
C SER A 782 -18.61 7.24 -3.70
N SER A 783 -17.71 6.34 -3.28
CA SER A 783 -16.28 6.44 -3.56
C SER A 783 -15.98 6.45 -5.05
N ASN A 784 -16.59 5.53 -5.80
CA ASN A 784 -16.36 5.43 -7.24
C ASN A 784 -16.93 6.63 -8.01
N SER A 785 -18.05 7.22 -7.57
CA SER A 785 -18.63 8.41 -8.23
C SER A 785 -17.84 9.68 -7.93
N PHE A 786 -17.25 9.79 -6.73
CA PHE A 786 -16.29 10.84 -6.44
C PHE A 786 -15.12 10.83 -7.44
N MET A 787 -14.63 9.65 -7.85
CA MET A 787 -13.56 9.56 -8.87
C MET A 787 -14.00 10.06 -10.25
N GLN A 788 -15.29 10.10 -10.55
CA GLN A 788 -15.83 10.56 -11.84
C GLN A 788 -16.14 12.06 -11.83
N THR A 789 -16.77 12.54 -10.77
CA THR A 789 -17.13 13.96 -10.58
C THR A 789 -16.69 14.43 -9.20
N PRO A 790 -15.38 14.60 -8.98
CA PRO A 790 -14.85 14.92 -7.65
C PRO A 790 -15.30 16.32 -7.22
N GLN A 791 -15.98 16.39 -6.08
CA GLN A 791 -16.48 17.63 -5.47
C GLN A 791 -16.31 17.58 -3.95
N GLY A 792 -16.41 18.73 -3.28
CA GLY A 792 -16.32 18.80 -1.82
C GLY A 792 -14.93 18.49 -1.27
N TYR A 793 -13.88 18.69 -2.07
CA TYR A 793 -12.49 18.51 -1.66
C TYR A 793 -11.64 19.76 -1.93
N ALA A 794 -10.53 19.87 -1.22
CA ALA A 794 -9.44 20.79 -1.51
C ALA A 794 -8.15 20.00 -1.73
N VAL A 795 -7.25 20.51 -2.57
CA VAL A 795 -5.90 19.94 -2.72
C VAL A 795 -4.97 20.63 -1.74
N GLN A 796 -4.51 19.90 -0.74
CA GLN A 796 -3.57 20.40 0.29
C GLN A 796 -2.33 19.52 0.31
N GLY A 797 -1.16 20.10 0.02
CA GLY A 797 0.12 19.38 0.01
C GLY A 797 0.14 18.19 -0.97
N GLY A 798 -0.47 18.35 -2.16
CA GLY A 798 -0.58 17.29 -3.16
C GLY A 798 -1.56 16.18 -2.81
N ARG A 799 -2.37 16.35 -1.75
CA ARG A 799 -3.40 15.39 -1.33
C ARG A 799 -4.78 15.99 -1.44
N ILE A 800 -5.74 15.17 -1.83
CA ILE A 800 -7.17 15.49 -1.80
C ILE A 800 -7.62 15.35 -0.35
N VAL A 801 -8.16 16.43 0.22
CA VAL A 801 -8.70 16.49 1.59
C VAL A 801 -10.18 16.88 1.50
N PRO A 802 -11.10 16.15 2.14
CA PRO A 802 -12.51 16.50 2.13
C PRO A 802 -12.74 17.81 2.90
N ILE A 803 -13.45 18.75 2.28
CA ILE A 803 -13.94 19.99 2.91
C ILE A 803 -15.45 19.96 3.13
N ASP A 804 -16.17 19.11 2.37
CA ASP A 804 -17.62 18.94 2.46
C ASP A 804 -17.98 17.49 2.13
N TRP A 805 -18.20 16.69 3.18
CA TRP A 805 -18.57 15.28 3.03
C TRP A 805 -19.90 15.06 2.30
N TRP A 806 -20.82 16.02 2.39
CA TRP A 806 -22.09 15.90 1.69
C TRP A 806 -21.89 15.96 0.18
N LYS A 807 -21.06 16.91 -0.30
CA LYS A 807 -20.71 17.03 -1.72
C LYS A 807 -19.80 15.91 -2.21
N VAL A 808 -18.94 15.38 -1.35
CA VAL A 808 -18.12 14.19 -1.66
C VAL A 808 -19.03 12.99 -1.91
N ILE A 809 -19.96 12.73 -0.98
CA ILE A 809 -20.82 11.54 -1.02
C ILE A 809 -21.87 11.67 -2.12
N PHE A 810 -22.59 12.79 -2.14
CA PHE A 810 -23.68 13.09 -3.06
C PHE A 810 -23.23 14.00 -4.20
N ASN A 811 -22.12 13.63 -4.85
CA ASN A 811 -21.64 14.29 -6.06
C ASN A 811 -22.66 14.12 -7.22
N PRO A 812 -22.59 14.96 -8.28
CA PRO A 812 -23.61 14.98 -9.35
C PRO A 812 -23.82 13.63 -10.05
N SER A 813 -22.80 12.78 -10.11
CA SER A 813 -22.93 11.45 -10.73
C SER A 813 -23.52 10.39 -9.80
N PHE A 814 -23.41 10.57 -8.48
CA PHE A 814 -23.72 9.52 -7.51
C PHE A 814 -25.18 9.00 -7.58
N PRO A 815 -26.24 9.84 -7.58
CA PRO A 815 -27.61 9.34 -7.56
C PRO A 815 -27.96 8.48 -8.78
N PHE A 816 -27.51 8.91 -9.97
CA PHE A 816 -27.76 8.20 -11.22
C PHE A 816 -27.01 6.87 -11.26
N ARG A 817 -25.75 6.85 -10.82
CA ARG A 817 -24.93 5.63 -10.80
C ARG A 817 -25.42 4.63 -9.77
N LEU A 818 -25.80 5.09 -8.58
CA LEU A 818 -26.42 4.25 -7.55
C LEU A 818 -27.70 3.58 -8.08
N ALA A 819 -28.61 4.37 -8.66
CA ALA A 819 -29.85 3.84 -9.22
C ALA A 819 -29.58 2.86 -10.37
N HIS A 820 -28.73 3.25 -11.34
CA HIS A 820 -28.45 2.44 -12.53
C HIS A 820 -27.80 1.10 -12.18
N MET A 821 -26.84 1.10 -11.26
CA MET A 821 -26.14 -0.13 -10.88
C MET A 821 -26.96 -1.04 -9.97
N THR A 822 -27.75 -0.47 -9.06
CA THR A 822 -28.64 -1.27 -8.19
C THR A 822 -29.70 -1.99 -9.02
N ILE A 823 -30.33 -1.28 -9.96
CA ILE A 823 -31.33 -1.88 -10.85
C ILE A 823 -30.68 -2.91 -11.78
N ALA A 824 -29.47 -2.64 -12.29
CA ALA A 824 -28.72 -3.62 -13.07
C ALA A 824 -28.47 -4.93 -12.30
N ALA A 825 -28.07 -4.85 -11.02
CA ALA A 825 -27.89 -6.03 -10.17
C ALA A 825 -29.19 -6.83 -9.99
N PHE A 826 -30.33 -6.15 -9.84
CA PHE A 826 -31.64 -6.82 -9.83
C PHE A 826 -31.98 -7.48 -11.15
N ILE A 827 -31.68 -6.84 -12.28
CA ILE A 827 -31.89 -7.42 -13.62
C ILE A 827 -31.01 -8.66 -13.82
N VAL A 828 -29.76 -8.65 -13.36
CA VAL A 828 -28.85 -9.81 -13.36
C VAL A 828 -29.50 -11.00 -12.63
N ALA A 829 -29.96 -10.77 -11.40
CA ALA A 829 -30.64 -11.82 -10.64
C ALA A 829 -31.93 -12.29 -11.33
N ALA A 830 -32.71 -11.37 -11.91
CA ALA A 830 -33.92 -11.72 -12.66
C ALA A 830 -33.62 -12.65 -13.84
N PHE A 831 -32.61 -12.35 -14.65
CA PHE A 831 -32.24 -13.18 -15.79
C PHE A 831 -31.66 -14.53 -15.37
N LEU A 832 -30.91 -14.59 -14.26
CA LEU A 832 -30.45 -15.85 -13.70
C LEU A 832 -31.64 -16.75 -13.30
N VAL A 833 -32.63 -16.18 -12.61
CA VAL A 833 -33.85 -16.88 -12.21
C VAL A 833 -34.71 -17.27 -13.41
N ALA A 834 -34.87 -16.38 -14.39
CA ALA A 834 -35.65 -16.62 -15.60
C ALA A 834 -35.00 -17.69 -16.49
N ALA A 835 -33.68 -17.66 -16.69
CA ALA A 835 -32.97 -18.65 -17.49
C ALA A 835 -33.01 -20.04 -16.85
N CYS A 836 -32.84 -20.13 -15.52
CA CYS A 836 -32.99 -21.38 -14.80
C CYS A 836 -34.42 -21.95 -14.94
N GLY A 837 -35.44 -21.10 -14.79
CA GLY A 837 -36.84 -21.49 -15.00
C GLY A 837 -37.11 -21.96 -16.44
N ALA A 838 -36.60 -21.23 -17.44
CA ALA A 838 -36.71 -21.59 -18.85
C ALA A 838 -36.06 -22.94 -19.17
N TRP A 839 -34.87 -23.20 -18.64
CA TRP A 839 -34.17 -24.47 -18.81
C TRP A 839 -34.97 -25.65 -18.25
N HIS A 840 -35.54 -25.50 -17.06
CA HIS A 840 -36.40 -26.53 -16.49
C HIS A 840 -37.68 -26.78 -17.31
N LEU A 841 -38.32 -25.71 -17.81
CA LEU A 841 -39.49 -25.83 -18.70
C LEU A 841 -39.14 -26.54 -20.02
N LEU A 842 -37.98 -26.24 -20.61
CA LEU A 842 -37.49 -26.90 -21.83
C LEU A 842 -37.25 -28.40 -21.65
N ASN A 843 -36.83 -28.80 -20.44
CA ASN A 843 -36.63 -30.18 -20.02
C ASN A 843 -37.90 -30.86 -19.51
N GLY A 844 -39.06 -30.23 -19.69
CA GLY A 844 -40.37 -30.82 -19.40
C GLY A 844 -40.85 -30.65 -17.96
N ARG A 845 -40.03 -30.06 -17.06
CA ARG A 845 -40.37 -29.87 -15.64
C ARG A 845 -41.29 -28.67 -15.47
N ARG A 846 -42.55 -28.90 -15.10
CA ARG A 846 -43.65 -27.91 -15.07
C ARG A 846 -44.31 -27.75 -13.70
N ASP A 847 -43.61 -28.10 -12.64
CA ASP A 847 -44.12 -27.95 -11.27
C ASP A 847 -44.36 -26.48 -10.90
N VAL A 848 -45.11 -26.28 -9.82
CA VAL A 848 -45.54 -24.96 -9.36
C VAL A 848 -44.35 -24.07 -9.03
N ALA A 849 -43.27 -24.63 -8.46
CA ALA A 849 -42.07 -23.88 -8.11
C ALA A 849 -41.40 -23.30 -9.37
N ILE A 850 -41.18 -24.12 -10.40
CA ILE A 850 -40.57 -23.67 -11.67
C ILE A 850 -41.41 -22.60 -12.36
N LYS A 851 -42.73 -22.85 -12.53
CA LYS A 851 -43.63 -21.88 -13.17
C LYS A 851 -43.64 -20.55 -12.41
N ARG A 852 -43.67 -20.61 -11.08
CA ARG A 852 -43.70 -19.42 -10.23
C ARG A 852 -42.38 -18.65 -10.28
N SER A 853 -41.24 -19.32 -10.16
CA SER A 853 -39.92 -18.70 -10.24
C SER A 853 -39.74 -17.99 -11.59
N PHE A 854 -40.10 -18.66 -12.69
CA PHE A 854 -40.06 -18.09 -14.03
C PHE A 854 -40.98 -16.87 -14.17
N SER A 855 -42.21 -16.97 -13.64
CA SER A 855 -43.20 -15.89 -13.67
C SER A 855 -42.79 -14.66 -12.87
N MET A 856 -42.20 -14.85 -11.68
CA MET A 856 -41.73 -13.77 -10.81
C MET A 856 -40.58 -13.01 -11.45
N ALA A 857 -39.62 -13.71 -12.04
CA ALA A 857 -38.49 -13.10 -12.73
C ALA A 857 -38.94 -12.22 -13.92
N LEU A 858 -39.86 -12.72 -14.75
CA LEU A 858 -40.38 -11.96 -15.89
C LEU A 858 -41.21 -10.74 -15.46
N TRP A 859 -41.94 -10.82 -14.35
CA TRP A 859 -42.60 -9.63 -13.78
C TRP A 859 -41.57 -8.59 -13.34
N MET A 860 -40.51 -9.01 -12.66
CA MET A 860 -39.46 -8.10 -12.22
C MET A 860 -38.80 -7.41 -13.42
N LEU A 861 -38.50 -8.16 -14.48
CA LEU A 861 -37.95 -7.60 -15.73
C LEU A 861 -38.89 -6.62 -16.43
N LEU A 862 -40.21 -6.86 -16.40
CA LEU A 862 -41.19 -5.96 -17.00
C LEU A 862 -41.19 -4.57 -16.40
N PHE A 863 -40.92 -4.46 -15.10
CA PHE A 863 -40.83 -3.16 -14.43
C PHE A 863 -39.41 -2.59 -14.46
N LEU A 864 -38.40 -3.42 -14.19
CA LEU A 864 -37.03 -2.93 -14.04
C LEU A 864 -36.36 -2.59 -15.38
N ALA A 865 -36.62 -3.32 -16.47
CA ALA A 865 -35.97 -3.03 -17.76
C ALA A 865 -36.35 -1.65 -18.33
N PRO A 866 -37.63 -1.22 -18.35
CA PRO A 866 -37.98 0.16 -18.72
C PRO A 866 -37.35 1.20 -17.80
N ILE A 867 -37.36 0.98 -16.48
CA ILE A 867 -36.77 1.91 -15.51
C ILE A 867 -35.26 2.03 -15.72
N GLN A 868 -34.55 0.92 -15.98
CA GLN A 868 -33.13 0.90 -16.29
C GLN A 868 -32.79 1.78 -17.50
N ILE A 869 -33.62 1.72 -18.55
CA ILE A 869 -33.44 2.53 -19.76
C ILE A 869 -33.63 4.01 -19.43
N LEU A 870 -34.67 4.37 -18.69
CA LEU A 870 -34.92 5.77 -18.29
C LEU A 870 -33.81 6.32 -17.39
N VAL A 871 -33.38 5.52 -16.40
CA VAL A 871 -32.27 5.90 -15.51
C VAL A 871 -30.95 5.98 -16.27
N GLY A 872 -30.74 5.10 -17.27
CA GLY A 872 -29.57 5.12 -18.16
C GLY A 872 -29.53 6.36 -19.05
N ASP A 873 -30.66 6.76 -19.61
CA ASP A 873 -30.79 8.01 -20.37
C ASP A 873 -30.44 9.23 -19.50
N ALA A 874 -31.02 9.32 -18.30
CA ALA A 874 -30.71 10.37 -17.35
C ALA A 874 -29.21 10.38 -16.94
N HIS A 875 -28.61 9.19 -16.78
CA HIS A 875 -27.17 9.08 -16.52
C HIS A 875 -26.32 9.52 -17.72
N GLY A 876 -26.75 9.24 -18.95
CA GLY A 876 -26.13 9.71 -20.19
C GLY A 876 -26.14 11.23 -20.30
N LEU A 877 -27.27 11.88 -19.97
CA LEU A 877 -27.38 13.34 -19.92
C LEU A 877 -26.42 13.95 -18.89
N ASN A 878 -26.36 13.38 -17.69
CA ASN A 878 -25.40 13.81 -16.66
C ASN A 878 -23.94 13.64 -17.14
N THR A 879 -23.63 12.51 -17.76
CA THR A 879 -22.29 12.23 -18.29
C THR A 879 -21.92 13.20 -19.40
N ARG A 880 -22.87 13.62 -20.24
CA ARG A 880 -22.65 14.66 -21.25
C ARG A 880 -22.25 16.00 -20.64
N GLU A 881 -22.86 16.38 -19.53
CA GLU A 881 -22.57 17.65 -18.84
C GLU A 881 -21.19 17.63 -18.18
N TYR A 882 -20.88 16.59 -17.38
CA TYR A 882 -19.68 16.55 -16.55
C TYR A 882 -18.49 15.85 -17.19
N GLN A 883 -18.71 14.95 -18.15
CA GLN A 883 -17.69 14.11 -18.80
C GLN A 883 -17.90 14.01 -20.32
N PRO A 884 -17.93 15.15 -21.05
CA PRO A 884 -18.31 15.18 -22.47
C PRO A 884 -17.39 14.35 -23.37
N ALA A 885 -16.09 14.22 -23.03
CA ALA A 885 -15.16 13.37 -23.78
C ALA A 885 -15.55 11.88 -23.77
N LYS A 886 -16.18 11.41 -22.68
CA LYS A 886 -16.68 10.03 -22.59
C LYS A 886 -17.86 9.81 -23.54
N ILE A 887 -18.79 10.76 -23.63
CA ILE A 887 -19.90 10.70 -24.61
C ILE A 887 -19.37 10.73 -26.05
N ALA A 888 -18.39 11.59 -26.33
CA ALA A 888 -17.76 11.65 -27.65
C ALA A 888 -17.11 10.30 -28.03
N ALA A 889 -16.43 9.66 -27.07
CA ALA A 889 -15.82 8.34 -27.25
C ALA A 889 -16.86 7.22 -27.41
N ILE A 890 -17.95 7.24 -26.63
CA ILE A 890 -19.09 6.32 -26.76
C ILE A 890 -19.69 6.41 -28.16
N GLU A 891 -19.85 7.62 -28.68
CA GLU A 891 -20.41 7.84 -30.01
C GLU A 891 -19.40 7.66 -31.15
N GLY A 892 -18.10 7.56 -30.85
CA GLY A 892 -17.07 7.58 -31.90
C GLY A 892 -17.15 8.86 -32.73
N LEU A 893 -17.48 9.98 -32.07
CA LEU A 893 -17.67 11.28 -32.69
C LEU A 893 -16.36 12.06 -32.64
N TRP A 894 -15.77 12.33 -33.79
CA TRP A 894 -14.47 13.01 -33.90
C TRP A 894 -14.61 14.52 -34.02
N GLU A 895 -15.45 14.97 -34.95
CA GLU A 895 -15.75 16.39 -35.18
C GLU A 895 -17.04 16.78 -34.47
N THR A 896 -17.10 18.03 -33.99
CA THR A 896 -18.33 18.59 -33.41
C THR A 896 -19.31 18.95 -34.53
N GLU A 897 -20.44 18.25 -34.58
CA GLU A 897 -21.50 18.49 -35.57
C GLU A 897 -22.54 19.47 -35.00
N SER A 898 -22.63 20.68 -35.55
CA SER A 898 -23.64 21.70 -35.19
C SER A 898 -24.87 21.62 -36.12
N GLY A 899 -26.08 21.60 -35.55
CA GLY A 899 -27.33 21.55 -36.31
C GLY A 899 -28.02 20.18 -36.37
N GLY A 900 -27.63 19.24 -35.49
CA GLY A 900 -28.16 17.88 -35.43
C GLY A 900 -27.08 16.83 -35.63
N THR A 901 -26.45 16.39 -34.54
CA THR A 901 -25.46 15.32 -34.48
C THR A 901 -26.08 13.96 -34.82
N ALA A 902 -25.44 13.25 -35.75
CA ALA A 902 -25.84 11.89 -36.11
C ALA A 902 -25.44 10.86 -35.03
N LEU A 903 -26.24 9.81 -34.86
CA LEU A 903 -25.87 8.64 -34.04
C LEU A 903 -25.13 7.63 -34.92
N ASN A 904 -23.93 7.19 -34.52
CA ASN A 904 -23.19 6.14 -35.20
C ASN A 904 -23.68 4.76 -34.71
N ILE A 905 -24.56 4.09 -35.47
CA ILE A 905 -25.12 2.79 -35.05
C ILE A 905 -24.05 1.69 -35.05
N VAL A 906 -23.19 1.70 -36.06
CA VAL A 906 -22.05 0.79 -36.24
C VAL A 906 -20.89 1.59 -36.80
N GLY A 907 -19.66 1.23 -36.44
CA GLY A 907 -18.45 1.83 -36.98
C GLY A 907 -17.21 1.32 -36.24
N PHE A 908 -16.03 1.62 -36.79
CA PHE A 908 -14.75 1.32 -36.16
C PHE A 908 -14.00 2.64 -35.91
N PRO A 909 -14.05 3.19 -34.68
CA PRO A 909 -13.22 4.33 -34.32
C PRO A 909 -11.75 4.00 -34.55
N ASP A 910 -11.02 4.86 -35.24
CA ASP A 910 -9.57 4.74 -35.45
C ASP A 910 -8.90 5.95 -34.82
N MET A 911 -8.17 5.70 -33.74
CA MET A 911 -7.52 6.77 -32.98
C MET A 911 -6.40 7.47 -33.76
N ASN A 912 -5.71 6.75 -34.66
CA ASN A 912 -4.59 7.31 -35.43
C ASN A 912 -5.10 8.12 -36.62
N ALA A 913 -6.16 7.66 -37.27
CA ALA A 913 -6.77 8.37 -38.39
C ALA A 913 -7.75 9.47 -37.95
N GLU A 914 -8.05 9.56 -36.64
CA GLU A 914 -9.01 10.48 -36.04
C GLU A 914 -10.38 10.49 -36.73
N VAL A 915 -10.85 9.31 -37.14
CA VAL A 915 -12.14 9.12 -37.82
C VAL A 915 -12.77 7.80 -37.40
N THR A 916 -14.10 7.71 -37.53
CA THR A 916 -14.82 6.44 -37.37
C THR A 916 -15.06 5.84 -38.75
N ARG A 917 -14.34 4.76 -39.04
CA ARG A 917 -14.38 4.09 -40.34
C ARG A 917 -15.66 3.27 -40.47
N TYR A 918 -16.18 3.22 -41.70
CA TYR A 918 -17.37 2.43 -42.05
C TYR A 918 -18.60 2.76 -41.19
N ALA A 919 -18.71 4.01 -40.74
CA ALA A 919 -19.78 4.43 -39.85
C ALA A 919 -21.15 4.42 -40.55
N ILE A 920 -22.12 3.72 -39.97
CA ILE A 920 -23.54 3.82 -40.35
C ILE A 920 -24.19 4.86 -39.45
N LYS A 921 -24.46 6.04 -40.02
CA LYS A 921 -25.01 7.21 -39.33
C LYS A 921 -26.52 7.31 -39.50
N VAL A 922 -27.23 7.58 -38.41
CA VAL A 922 -28.63 8.03 -38.45
C VAL A 922 -28.68 9.53 -38.11
N PRO A 923 -29.05 10.40 -39.07
CA PRO A 923 -29.10 11.85 -38.85
C PRO A 923 -30.00 12.23 -37.67
N HIS A 924 -29.64 13.28 -36.91
CA HIS A 924 -30.37 13.84 -35.75
C HIS A 924 -30.62 12.91 -34.55
N LEU A 925 -30.43 11.60 -34.69
CA LEU A 925 -30.75 10.64 -33.63
C LEU A 925 -29.83 10.80 -32.41
N GLY A 926 -28.56 11.16 -32.63
CA GLY A 926 -27.59 11.40 -31.56
C GLY A 926 -28.00 12.60 -30.71
N SER A 927 -28.41 13.69 -31.37
CA SER A 927 -28.98 14.86 -30.71
C SER A 927 -30.25 14.53 -29.95
N LEU A 928 -31.17 13.79 -30.56
CA LEU A 928 -32.45 13.47 -29.92
C LEU A 928 -32.25 12.69 -28.61
N ILE A 929 -31.35 11.70 -28.59
CA ILE A 929 -31.10 10.87 -27.41
C ILE A 929 -30.27 11.63 -26.37
N LEU A 930 -29.15 12.24 -26.77
CA LEU A 930 -28.17 12.78 -25.81
C LEU A 930 -28.45 14.23 -25.41
N THR A 931 -29.38 14.92 -26.07
CA THR A 931 -29.75 16.32 -25.75
C THR A 931 -31.25 16.57 -25.63
N HIS A 932 -32.09 15.57 -25.96
CA HIS A 932 -33.55 15.71 -26.03
C HIS A 932 -34.01 16.86 -26.94
N SER A 933 -33.20 17.18 -27.97
CA SER A 933 -33.46 18.23 -28.95
C SER A 933 -33.08 17.75 -30.35
N TRP A 934 -33.88 18.10 -31.35
CA TRP A 934 -33.65 17.71 -32.76
C TRP A 934 -32.33 18.27 -33.33
N ASN A 935 -31.90 19.44 -32.86
CA ASN A 935 -30.73 20.16 -33.36
C ASN A 935 -29.63 20.32 -32.29
N GLY A 936 -29.67 19.54 -31.20
CA GLY A 936 -28.67 19.64 -30.14
C GLY A 936 -27.26 19.29 -30.64
N THR A 937 -26.24 19.92 -30.05
CA THR A 937 -24.83 19.75 -30.43
C THR A 937 -24.11 18.89 -29.40
N ILE A 938 -23.28 17.96 -29.87
CA ILE A 938 -22.42 17.11 -29.04
C ILE A 938 -20.97 17.39 -29.42
N ARG A 939 -20.13 17.60 -28.41
CA ARG A 939 -18.70 17.89 -28.58
C ARG A 939 -17.98 16.65 -29.12
N GLY A 940 -17.20 16.81 -30.18
CA GLY A 940 -16.37 15.75 -30.76
C GLY A 940 -15.04 15.56 -30.00
N LEU A 941 -14.39 14.41 -30.20
CA LEU A 941 -13.11 14.06 -29.59
C LEU A 941 -11.99 15.05 -29.92
N LYS A 942 -12.04 15.69 -31.09
CA LYS A 942 -11.00 16.64 -31.52
C LYS A 942 -10.99 17.96 -30.74
N GLU A 943 -12.06 18.26 -29.99
CA GLU A 943 -12.06 19.40 -29.07
C GLU A 943 -11.24 19.16 -27.79
N PHE A 944 -10.83 17.92 -27.53
CA PHE A 944 -10.00 17.56 -26.39
C PHE A 944 -8.57 17.32 -26.85
N ALA A 945 -7.59 17.59 -25.97
CA ALA A 945 -6.19 17.29 -26.24
C ALA A 945 -6.00 15.78 -26.49
N PRO A 946 -5.13 15.35 -27.42
CA PRO A 946 -4.94 13.94 -27.74
C PRO A 946 -4.72 13.03 -26.53
N GLU A 947 -3.97 13.51 -25.53
CA GLU A 947 -3.68 12.84 -24.26
C GLU A 947 -4.89 12.66 -23.34
N ASP A 948 -5.91 13.52 -23.47
CA ASP A 948 -7.14 13.49 -22.66
C ASP A 948 -8.27 12.71 -23.34
N ARG A 949 -8.07 12.23 -24.57
CA ARG A 949 -9.08 11.51 -25.34
C ARG A 949 -9.19 10.07 -24.84
N PRO A 950 -10.39 9.62 -24.39
CA PRO A 950 -10.59 8.22 -24.05
C PRO A 950 -10.39 7.33 -25.28
N PHE A 951 -9.95 6.09 -25.05
CA PHE A 951 -9.75 5.11 -26.13
C PHE A 951 -11.11 4.65 -26.71
N SER A 952 -11.60 5.40 -27.70
CA SER A 952 -12.92 5.20 -28.31
C SER A 952 -13.17 3.81 -28.90
N PRO A 953 -12.20 3.07 -29.50
CA PRO A 953 -12.49 1.78 -30.13
C PRO A 953 -13.15 0.76 -29.20
N ILE A 954 -12.73 0.70 -27.93
CA ILE A 954 -13.32 -0.20 -26.94
C ILE A 954 -14.63 0.40 -26.41
N ILE A 955 -14.60 1.67 -25.98
CA ILE A 955 -15.72 2.35 -25.33
C ILE A 955 -16.97 2.38 -26.24
N PHE A 956 -16.76 2.61 -27.54
CA PHE A 956 -17.83 2.57 -28.54
C PHE A 956 -18.53 1.22 -28.50
N TRP A 957 -17.78 0.12 -28.72
CA TRP A 957 -18.40 -1.20 -28.84
C TRP A 957 -18.97 -1.74 -27.53
N THR A 958 -18.31 -1.51 -26.39
CA THR A 958 -18.85 -1.96 -25.10
C THR A 958 -20.17 -1.27 -24.77
N PHE A 959 -20.30 0.03 -25.05
CA PHE A 959 -21.56 0.74 -24.89
C PHE A 959 -22.66 0.21 -25.81
N ARG A 960 -22.36 -0.05 -27.10
CA ARG A 960 -23.36 -0.61 -28.04
C ARG A 960 -23.81 -2.00 -27.61
N VAL A 961 -22.90 -2.84 -27.10
CA VAL A 961 -23.25 -4.16 -26.53
C VAL A 961 -24.17 -4.00 -25.33
N MET A 962 -23.83 -3.14 -24.37
CA MET A 962 -24.66 -2.87 -23.20
C MET A 962 -26.06 -2.39 -23.59
N ALA A 963 -26.15 -1.33 -24.42
CA ALA A 963 -27.42 -0.74 -24.82
C ALA A 963 -28.27 -1.71 -25.67
N GLY A 964 -27.64 -2.42 -26.61
CA GLY A 964 -28.30 -3.42 -27.45
C GLY A 964 -28.86 -4.58 -26.62
N LEU A 965 -28.10 -5.09 -25.65
CA LEU A 965 -28.60 -6.09 -24.71
C LEU A 965 -29.74 -5.54 -23.85
N GLY A 966 -29.66 -4.30 -23.37
CA GLY A 966 -30.75 -3.63 -22.64
C GLY A 966 -32.07 -3.61 -23.42
N MET A 967 -32.03 -3.34 -24.72
CA MET A 967 -33.22 -3.41 -25.59
C MET A 967 -33.74 -4.83 -25.77
N LEU A 968 -32.85 -5.82 -25.89
CA LEU A 968 -33.25 -7.24 -25.95
C LEU A 968 -33.85 -7.73 -24.62
N MET A 969 -33.39 -7.21 -23.49
CA MET A 969 -33.97 -7.50 -22.17
C MET A 969 -35.40 -6.95 -22.06
N LEU A 970 -35.63 -5.71 -22.52
CA LEU A 970 -36.97 -5.12 -22.61
C LEU A 970 -37.88 -5.96 -23.51
N LEU A 971 -37.38 -6.36 -24.69
CA LEU A 971 -38.11 -7.24 -25.61
C LEU A 971 -38.50 -8.55 -24.93
N THR A 972 -37.58 -9.15 -24.16
CA THR A 972 -37.84 -10.38 -23.41
C THR A 972 -39.00 -10.21 -22.43
N ALA A 973 -39.02 -9.09 -21.69
CA ALA A 973 -40.09 -8.79 -20.75
C ALA A 973 -41.44 -8.57 -21.44
N VAL A 974 -41.47 -7.81 -22.54
CA VAL A 974 -42.69 -7.53 -23.32
C VAL A 974 -43.25 -8.80 -23.96
N LEU A 975 -42.40 -9.64 -24.56
CA LEU A 975 -42.82 -10.94 -25.10
C LEU A 975 -43.36 -11.86 -23.99
N GLY A 976 -42.74 -11.84 -22.81
CA GLY A 976 -43.23 -12.57 -21.64
C GLY A 976 -44.63 -12.12 -21.20
N LEU A 977 -44.92 -10.81 -21.27
CA LEU A 977 -46.26 -10.27 -21.00
C LEU A 977 -47.28 -10.70 -22.07
N ILE A 978 -46.92 -10.60 -23.35
CA ILE A 978 -47.79 -10.98 -24.49
C ILE A 978 -48.15 -12.48 -24.45
N LEU A 979 -47.21 -13.34 -24.04
CA LEU A 979 -47.42 -14.79 -23.95
C LEU A 979 -48.13 -15.23 -22.66
N ARG A 980 -48.34 -14.34 -21.70
CA ARG A 980 -48.92 -14.67 -20.39
C ARG A 980 -50.40 -15.12 -20.45
N PRO A 981 -51.29 -14.52 -21.26
CA PRO A 981 -52.69 -14.95 -21.35
C PRO A 981 -52.85 -16.42 -21.74
N GLY A 982 -53.76 -17.12 -21.05
CA GLY A 982 -54.05 -18.54 -21.33
C GLY A 982 -52.90 -19.52 -21.03
N GLY A 983 -51.87 -19.10 -20.29
CA GLY A 983 -50.76 -19.97 -19.87
C GLY A 983 -49.74 -20.30 -20.97
N ARG A 984 -49.84 -19.68 -22.15
CA ARG A 984 -48.96 -19.91 -23.31
C ARG A 984 -47.47 -19.68 -22.99
N LEU A 985 -47.20 -18.81 -22.02
CA LEU A 985 -45.86 -18.52 -21.46
C LEU A 985 -45.10 -19.80 -21.08
N TYR A 986 -45.80 -20.80 -20.54
CA TYR A 986 -45.18 -22.04 -20.07
C TYR A 986 -45.06 -23.12 -21.15
N GLU A 987 -45.65 -22.90 -22.32
CA GLU A 987 -45.68 -23.87 -23.43
C GLU A 987 -44.87 -23.43 -24.65
N ALA A 988 -44.63 -22.12 -24.82
CA ALA A 988 -43.87 -21.57 -25.94
C ALA A 988 -42.37 -21.91 -25.85
N ARG A 989 -41.96 -23.07 -26.39
CA ARG A 989 -40.56 -23.54 -26.35
C ARG A 989 -39.57 -22.59 -27.02
N TRP A 990 -39.97 -21.88 -28.08
CA TRP A 990 -39.10 -20.89 -28.73
C TRP A 990 -38.77 -19.73 -27.78
N PHE A 991 -39.76 -19.27 -27.01
CA PHE A 991 -39.58 -18.20 -26.05
C PHE A 991 -38.73 -18.65 -24.86
N GLN A 992 -38.93 -19.89 -24.40
CA GLN A 992 -38.07 -20.47 -23.36
C GLN A 992 -36.62 -20.60 -23.82
N ARG A 993 -36.36 -21.03 -25.06
CA ARG A 993 -35.00 -21.05 -25.64
C ARG A 993 -34.42 -19.64 -25.68
N PHE A 994 -35.21 -18.66 -26.11
CA PHE A 994 -34.80 -17.26 -26.14
C PHE A 994 -34.42 -16.74 -24.75
N VAL A 995 -35.27 -16.95 -23.72
CA VAL A 995 -34.98 -16.54 -22.34
C VAL A 995 -33.75 -17.25 -21.76
N PHE A 996 -33.57 -18.54 -22.07
CA PHE A 996 -32.38 -19.28 -21.65
C PHE A 996 -31.09 -18.69 -22.26
N CYS A 997 -31.09 -18.41 -23.57
CA CYS A 997 -29.98 -17.75 -24.25
C CYS A 997 -29.72 -16.33 -23.72
N MET A 998 -30.77 -15.63 -23.27
CA MET A 998 -30.67 -14.32 -22.65
C MET A 998 -30.16 -14.37 -21.19
N GLY A 999 -29.98 -15.55 -20.58
CA GLY A 999 -29.51 -15.68 -19.19
C GLY A 999 -28.22 -14.89 -18.89
N PRO A 1000 -27.16 -14.99 -19.70
CA PRO A 1000 -25.92 -14.23 -19.50
C PRO A 1000 -26.03 -12.73 -19.79
N SER A 1001 -27.12 -12.27 -20.42
CA SER A 1001 -27.21 -10.89 -20.94
C SER A 1001 -27.04 -9.83 -19.85
N GLY A 1002 -27.62 -10.06 -18.66
CA GLY A 1002 -27.50 -9.13 -17.53
C GLY A 1002 -26.04 -8.94 -17.12
N ILE A 1003 -25.29 -10.03 -17.06
CA ILE A 1003 -23.88 -10.06 -16.68
C ILE A 1003 -23.03 -9.37 -17.75
N VAL A 1004 -23.26 -9.70 -19.02
CA VAL A 1004 -22.50 -9.10 -20.14
C VAL A 1004 -22.77 -7.61 -20.24
N ALA A 1005 -24.02 -7.17 -20.08
CA ALA A 1005 -24.35 -5.75 -20.08
C ALA A 1005 -23.72 -5.01 -18.89
N LEU A 1006 -23.70 -5.63 -17.71
CA LEU A 1006 -23.07 -5.06 -16.51
C LEU A 1006 -21.55 -4.93 -16.64
N LEU A 1007 -20.87 -5.87 -17.30
CA LEU A 1007 -19.43 -5.79 -17.55
C LEU A 1007 -19.06 -4.82 -18.68
N ALA A 1008 -19.97 -4.63 -19.64
CA ALA A 1008 -19.75 -3.74 -20.79
C ALA A 1008 -20.05 -2.27 -20.47
N GLY A 1009 -20.96 -2.01 -19.52
CA GLY A 1009 -21.26 -0.68 -18.98
C GLY A 1009 -20.28 -0.24 -17.92
#